data_AF-A0A534T4N0-F1
#
_entry.id   AF-A0A534T4N0-F1
#
_cell.length_a   1.000
_cell.length_b   1.000
_cell.length_c   1.000
_cell.angle_alpha   90.00
_cell.angle_beta   90.00
_cell.angle_gamma   90.00
#
_symmetry.space_group_name_H-M   'P 1'
#
loop_
_entity.id
_entity.type
_entity.pdbx_description
1 polymer ?
#
loop_
_entity_poly.entity_id
_entity_poly.type
_entity_poly.pdbx_seq_one_letter_code
_entity_poly.pdbx_strand_id
1 'polypeptide(L)'
;GLRDARATLPALRGLAVERLPVGSESAKFDVTVYAAEVPEGLDVTARYSTELYEAGTIARLLEHFERLLAAMVAAPDARLASLGLTSEAERRQVLDGWNRAVAPTPEATTVARLVEAQVARTPDAVAVVAGATRMTYAQLDASATRLAAHLRRRGVGPGAFVGVCAERSPALVTALLAVLKTGAAYLPLDPDYPEDRLGFMLADARPRLVLVHERMRARLPLEGIESVALDDTSAWAGDAVKSPEVGAGPDDVAYATYTSGSTGRPNGILTTHRGVVNYLAYLIREFALGPTDVVLPIASVGFDASVREIFGGLAAGARLVLLDDADVRDGRAVVRGLHEHRVTALLSVVPSVLRTLCAAARDIGGPPAALRLVLSSGEPLLLADVHYARSALCPTGEVVNQYGPTECTMTTTFHRVGTADEGREAALIGRPMANARVYVLDLAGQPAPIGVPGELYIGGAGVTGGYLGRPDLTAERFLPDPFDAEPGARMYRTGDRGRWRPDGVLELFGRVDDQVKIRGNRVEPGEVEARLRECPGVSQAAVVAWPPGAPDARLVAYVVPAEGAAPSAADLRTVLRRALPEYMVPTAFVALPALPLGPHRKLDRRALPPPDEAGQAAAYVEPRHPLEWQIAVIWRALLTVPRISVFDDFFELGGHSLLAVQLMHRLEAEVGSRLPLTALFSTPTVAGLAAAVQRQETIGPDLVVPVRASGAEPAFFFFHGDYRGGGFYSRILARGLSPEQPFYAVHPHPLTSRTVPDTMAAMVTELVAAIRAVRPRGPYRLGGHCNGGMFAFEVARRLVAEGDEVDALVIIDGSARNARFRLVSRLARALAWLAR
;
A
#
# COMPACT_ATOMS: atom_id res chain seq x y z
N GLY A 1 50.41 15.20 -31.47
CA GLY A 1 51.71 15.65 -31.99
C GLY A 1 51.65 17.15 -32.26
N LEU A 2 52.75 17.86 -31.99
CA LEU A 2 52.96 19.33 -32.05
C LEU A 2 52.54 20.16 -30.82
N ARG A 3 52.96 19.78 -29.61
CA ARG A 3 53.00 20.72 -28.47
C ARG A 3 54.36 20.85 -27.76
N ASP A 4 55.34 20.02 -28.10
CA ASP A 4 56.74 20.17 -27.65
C ASP A 4 57.54 21.14 -28.51
N ALA A 5 57.07 22.38 -28.57
CA ALA A 5 57.87 23.45 -29.11
C ALA A 5 57.72 24.67 -28.22
N ARG A 6 58.67 24.83 -27.28
CA ARG A 6 59.29 26.14 -27.00
C ARG A 6 60.01 26.66 -28.26
N ALA A 7 59.40 26.53 -29.44
CA ALA A 7 59.79 27.31 -30.59
C ALA A 7 59.23 28.69 -30.29
N THR A 8 60.10 29.60 -29.84
CA THR A 8 60.09 30.97 -30.34
C THR A 8 59.55 30.92 -31.77
N LEU A 9 58.33 31.43 -31.98
CA LEU A 9 57.80 31.66 -33.31
C LEU A 9 58.93 32.34 -34.10
N PRO A 10 59.39 31.79 -35.24
CA PRO A 10 60.46 32.44 -35.99
C PRO A 10 60.02 33.87 -36.26
N ALA A 11 60.74 34.82 -35.65
CA ALA A 11 60.43 36.23 -35.77
C ALA A 11 60.67 36.65 -37.22
N LEU A 12 59.62 36.66 -38.02
CA LEU A 12 59.62 37.30 -39.33
C LEU A 12 59.83 38.79 -39.08
N ARG A 13 60.99 39.32 -39.50
CA ARG A 13 61.36 40.73 -39.30
C ARG A 13 60.24 41.64 -39.83
N GLY A 14 59.70 42.49 -38.95
CA GLY A 14 58.67 43.48 -39.29
C GLY A 14 57.22 43.02 -39.06
N LEU A 15 56.98 41.81 -38.54
CA LEU A 15 55.63 41.30 -38.23
C LEU A 15 55.50 40.97 -36.74
N ALA A 16 54.44 41.48 -36.10
CA ALA A 16 54.02 41.05 -34.76
C ALA A 16 53.19 39.76 -34.90
N VAL A 17 53.56 38.72 -34.16
CA VAL A 17 52.81 37.46 -34.13
C VAL A 17 52.18 37.32 -32.75
N GLU A 18 50.86 37.37 -32.71
CA GLU A 18 50.06 37.10 -31.52
C GLU A 18 49.34 35.77 -31.71
N ARG A 19 49.39 34.89 -30.71
CA ARG A 19 48.56 33.68 -30.71
C ARG A 19 47.13 34.09 -30.37
N LEU A 20 46.27 34.08 -31.37
CA LEU A 20 44.83 34.13 -31.15
C LEU A 20 44.36 32.74 -30.69
N PRO A 21 43.88 32.58 -29.44
CA PRO A 21 43.28 31.32 -29.02
C PRO A 21 42.00 31.10 -29.83
N VAL A 22 42.05 30.21 -30.81
CA VAL A 22 40.84 29.71 -31.48
C VAL A 22 40.20 28.70 -30.53
N GLY A 23 39.24 29.16 -29.73
CA GLY A 23 38.43 28.28 -28.91
C GLY A 23 37.66 27.32 -29.80
N SER A 24 38.05 26.04 -29.83
CA SER A 24 37.17 25.00 -30.37
C SER A 24 36.03 24.82 -29.38
N GLU A 25 34.86 25.35 -29.71
CA GLU A 25 33.65 25.27 -28.88
C GLU A 25 33.04 23.85 -28.84
N SER A 26 33.50 22.92 -29.68
CA SER A 26 33.00 21.55 -29.71
C SER A 26 33.75 20.59 -28.77
N ALA A 27 33.00 19.93 -27.88
CA ALA A 27 33.46 18.77 -27.13
C ALA A 27 33.38 17.51 -28.02
N LYS A 28 34.48 16.73 -28.10
CA LYS A 28 34.54 15.48 -28.88
C LYS A 28 34.23 14.22 -28.05
N PHE A 29 34.33 14.37 -26.73
CA PHE A 29 34.04 13.37 -25.72
C PHE A 29 33.30 14.07 -24.57
N ASP A 30 32.66 13.28 -23.72
CA ASP A 30 31.94 13.76 -22.53
C ASP A 30 32.79 14.71 -21.69
N VAL A 31 34.02 14.30 -21.36
CA VAL A 31 35.07 15.12 -20.74
C VAL A 31 36.42 14.74 -21.33
N THR A 32 37.27 15.72 -21.60
CA THR A 32 38.69 15.56 -21.94
C THR A 32 39.52 16.45 -21.04
N VAL A 33 40.45 15.86 -20.30
CA VAL A 33 41.42 16.60 -19.49
C VAL A 33 42.76 16.66 -20.23
N TYR A 34 43.28 17.86 -20.40
CA TYR A 34 44.60 18.12 -20.96
C TYR A 34 45.51 18.59 -19.82
N ALA A 35 46.66 17.96 -19.66
CA ALA A 35 47.71 18.42 -18.75
C ALA A 35 48.96 18.72 -19.57
N ALA A 36 49.62 19.85 -19.29
CA ALA A 36 50.89 20.22 -19.90
C ALA A 36 51.81 20.80 -18.82
N GLU A 37 53.08 20.42 -18.88
CA GLU A 37 54.12 21.04 -18.04
C GLU A 37 54.49 22.41 -18.62
N VAL A 38 54.43 23.43 -17.77
CA VAL A 38 54.81 24.81 -18.04
C VAL A 38 55.83 25.27 -16.97
N PRO A 39 56.58 26.36 -17.17
CA PRO A 39 57.60 26.79 -16.21
C PRO A 39 57.08 26.96 -14.77
N GLU A 40 55.81 27.33 -14.62
CA GLU A 40 55.15 27.57 -13.33
C GLU A 40 54.53 26.31 -12.69
N GLY A 41 54.50 25.17 -13.38
CA GLY A 41 53.94 23.91 -12.89
C GLY A 41 53.18 23.11 -13.94
N LEU A 42 52.13 22.40 -13.52
CA LEU A 42 51.21 21.70 -14.42
C LEU A 42 50.01 22.58 -14.74
N ASP A 43 49.85 22.95 -16.01
CA ASP A 43 48.61 23.57 -16.52
C ASP A 43 47.61 22.46 -16.88
N VAL A 44 46.45 22.45 -16.23
CA VAL A 44 45.39 21.45 -16.41
C VAL A 44 44.11 22.12 -16.89
N THR A 45 43.65 21.72 -18.07
CA THR A 45 42.43 22.23 -18.69
C THR A 45 41.45 21.09 -18.98
N ALA A 46 40.19 21.23 -18.56
CA ALA A 46 39.11 20.33 -18.94
C ALA A 46 38.24 20.93 -20.06
N ARG A 47 37.94 20.13 -21.09
CA ARG A 47 36.89 20.40 -22.08
C ARG A 47 35.78 19.37 -21.90
N TYR A 48 34.53 19.78 -21.92
CA TYR A 48 33.41 18.89 -21.60
C TYR A 48 32.14 19.25 -22.37
N SER A 49 31.22 18.29 -22.48
CA SER A 49 29.88 18.51 -23.06
C SER A 49 28.98 19.24 -22.07
N THR A 50 28.47 20.41 -22.46
CA THR A 50 27.51 21.20 -21.66
C THR A 50 26.11 20.60 -21.65
N GLU A 51 25.82 19.63 -22.52
CA GLU A 51 24.59 18.84 -22.46
C GLU A 51 24.61 17.84 -21.29
N LEU A 52 25.80 17.46 -20.81
CA LEU A 52 25.98 16.46 -19.75
C LEU A 52 26.49 17.06 -18.43
N TYR A 53 27.30 18.12 -18.48
CA TYR A 53 27.96 18.68 -17.31
C TYR A 53 27.73 20.18 -17.16
N GLU A 54 27.43 20.57 -15.93
CA GLU A 54 27.49 21.96 -15.48
C GLU A 54 28.95 22.37 -15.20
N ALA A 55 29.27 23.65 -15.43
CA ALA A 55 30.60 24.20 -15.15
C ALA A 55 31.04 23.97 -13.69
N GLY A 56 30.11 24.09 -12.74
CA GLY A 56 30.39 23.82 -11.32
C GLY A 56 30.79 22.38 -11.04
N THR A 57 30.30 21.41 -11.82
CA THR A 57 30.69 20.00 -11.68
C THR A 57 32.13 19.78 -12.12
N ILE A 58 32.52 20.37 -13.25
CA ILE A 58 33.89 20.24 -13.77
C ILE A 58 34.89 20.98 -12.89
N ALA A 59 34.53 22.16 -12.38
CA ALA A 59 35.36 22.89 -11.42
C ALA A 59 35.65 22.06 -10.16
N ARG A 60 34.63 21.40 -9.58
CA ARG A 60 34.81 20.48 -8.44
C ARG A 60 35.70 19.29 -8.78
N LEU A 61 35.50 18.66 -9.94
CA LEU A 61 36.34 17.53 -10.36
C LEU A 61 37.81 17.93 -10.54
N LEU A 62 38.08 19.13 -11.07
CA LEU A 62 39.44 19.65 -11.17
C LEU A 62 40.05 19.96 -9.80
N GLU A 63 39.27 20.51 -8.86
CA GLU A 63 39.73 20.70 -7.47
C GLU A 63 40.06 19.35 -6.80
N HIS A 64 39.21 18.34 -6.98
CA HIS A 64 39.47 16.98 -6.48
C HIS A 64 40.74 16.38 -7.09
N PHE A 65 40.95 16.60 -8.39
CA PHE A 65 42.13 16.13 -9.09
C PHE A 65 43.42 16.80 -8.57
N GLU A 66 43.41 18.13 -8.41
CA GLU A 66 44.54 18.87 -7.82
C GLU A 66 44.88 18.35 -6.42
N ARG A 67 43.87 18.16 -5.56
CA ARG A 67 44.05 17.63 -4.20
C ARG A 67 44.64 16.23 -4.19
N LEU A 68 44.15 15.35 -5.07
CA LEU A 68 44.68 14.02 -5.21
C LEU A 68 46.17 14.05 -5.59
N LEU A 69 46.55 14.88 -6.58
CA LEU A 69 47.94 15.04 -6.99
C LEU A 69 48.82 15.54 -5.84
N ALA A 70 48.36 16.54 -5.09
CA ALA A 70 49.08 17.03 -3.92
C ALA A 70 49.25 15.95 -2.84
N ALA A 71 48.21 15.15 -2.58
CA ALA A 71 48.25 14.06 -1.60
C ALA A 71 49.18 12.92 -2.04
N MET A 72 49.19 12.57 -3.32
CA MET A 72 50.09 11.57 -3.90
C MET A 72 51.56 12.00 -3.77
N VAL A 73 51.87 13.28 -3.99
CA VAL A 73 53.24 13.80 -3.84
C VAL A 73 53.67 13.84 -2.37
N ALA A 74 52.76 14.21 -1.47
CA ALA A 74 53.05 14.27 -0.03
C ALA A 74 53.25 12.86 0.60
N ALA A 75 52.57 11.83 0.07
CA ALA A 75 52.62 10.47 0.59
C ALA A 75 52.64 9.42 -0.55
N PRO A 76 53.75 9.29 -1.30
CA PRO A 76 53.81 8.47 -2.52
C PRO A 76 53.63 6.97 -2.28
N ASP A 77 53.98 6.49 -1.09
CA ASP A 77 53.86 5.07 -0.70
C ASP A 77 52.51 4.75 -0.04
N ALA A 78 51.63 5.74 0.15
CA ALA A 78 50.31 5.52 0.75
C ALA A 78 49.42 4.70 -0.19
N ARG A 79 48.49 3.93 0.39
CA ARG A 79 47.48 3.23 -0.39
C ARG A 79 46.61 4.27 -1.10
N LEU A 80 46.34 4.09 -2.39
CA LEU A 80 45.49 5.00 -3.17
C LEU A 80 44.15 5.27 -2.48
N ALA A 81 43.53 4.24 -1.88
CA ALA A 81 42.26 4.34 -1.16
C ALA A 81 42.32 5.18 0.14
N SER A 82 43.50 5.52 0.65
CA SER A 82 43.67 6.40 1.83
C SER A 82 43.90 7.86 1.49
N LEU A 83 44.06 8.20 0.21
CA LEU A 83 44.28 9.58 -0.23
C LEU A 83 42.93 10.31 -0.37
N GLY A 84 42.77 11.40 0.36
CA GLY A 84 41.54 12.20 0.36
C GLY A 84 41.38 13.02 -0.92
N LEU A 85 40.18 12.98 -1.51
CA LEU A 85 39.82 13.77 -2.70
C LEU A 85 39.18 15.11 -2.36
N THR A 86 38.55 15.22 -1.19
CA THR A 86 37.72 16.37 -0.82
C THR A 86 38.50 17.43 -0.06
N SER A 87 38.03 18.68 -0.16
CA SER A 87 38.52 19.76 0.69
C SER A 87 38.03 19.60 2.13
N GLU A 88 38.72 20.22 3.09
CA GLU A 88 38.20 20.30 4.47
C GLU A 88 36.84 21.02 4.50
N ALA A 89 36.66 22.04 3.64
CA ALA A 89 35.40 22.77 3.53
C ALA A 89 34.27 21.88 2.98
N GLU A 90 34.52 21.10 1.93
CA GLU A 90 33.55 20.15 1.38
C GLU A 90 33.25 19.03 2.37
N ARG A 91 34.27 18.48 3.02
CA ARG A 91 34.11 17.47 4.08
C ARG A 91 33.23 18.00 5.21
N ARG A 92 33.49 19.22 5.70
CA ARG A 92 32.66 19.88 6.72
C ARG A 92 31.25 20.16 6.22
N GLN A 93 31.08 20.47 4.94
CA GLN A 93 29.76 20.70 4.34
C GLN A 93 28.90 19.43 4.36
N VAL A 94 29.45 18.28 3.94
CA VAL A 94 28.70 17.01 3.87
C VAL A 94 28.50 16.35 5.24
N LEU A 95 29.38 16.60 6.21
CA LEU A 95 29.28 16.05 7.57
C LEU A 95 28.43 16.92 8.49
N ASP A 96 28.62 18.25 8.46
CA ASP A 96 28.03 19.17 9.43
C ASP A 96 27.12 20.20 8.75
N GLY A 97 27.55 20.79 7.64
CA GLY A 97 26.83 21.90 6.99
C GLY A 97 25.39 21.55 6.62
N TRP A 98 25.18 20.43 5.92
CA TRP A 98 23.84 19.95 5.55
C TRP A 98 23.15 19.11 6.62
N ASN A 99 23.86 18.75 7.69
CA ASN A 99 23.33 18.08 8.89
C ASN A 99 23.08 19.05 10.06
N ARG A 100 23.13 20.37 9.81
CA ARG A 100 23.15 21.40 10.87
C ARG A 100 21.79 21.67 11.51
N ALA A 101 20.71 21.13 10.97
CA ALA A 101 19.36 21.37 11.47
C ALA A 101 19.19 20.79 12.87
N VAL A 102 19.47 21.59 13.89
CA VAL A 102 19.22 21.26 15.30
C VAL A 102 17.99 22.04 15.74
N ALA A 103 17.10 21.38 16.46
CA ALA A 103 15.95 22.06 17.01
C ALA A 103 15.58 21.54 18.40
N PRO A 104 15.02 22.41 19.26
CA PRO A 104 14.60 22.00 20.60
C PRO A 104 13.62 20.83 20.51
N THR A 105 13.90 19.80 21.30
CA THR A 105 12.96 18.73 21.59
C THR A 105 12.54 18.86 23.05
N PRO A 106 11.29 18.53 23.41
CA PRO A 106 10.89 18.49 24.81
C PRO A 106 11.81 17.52 25.58
N GLU A 107 12.61 18.06 26.50
CA GLU A 107 13.64 17.29 27.19
C GLU A 107 13.04 16.24 28.13
N ALA A 108 13.71 15.09 28.21
CA ALA A 108 13.46 14.03 29.20
C ALA A 108 11.97 13.62 29.33
N THR A 109 11.25 13.53 28.20
CA THR A 109 9.83 13.18 28.19
C THR A 109 9.56 11.88 27.43
N THR A 110 8.33 11.40 27.56
CA THR A 110 7.81 10.22 26.85
C THR A 110 6.64 10.62 25.95
N VAL A 111 6.27 9.73 25.03
CA VAL A 111 5.13 9.93 24.12
C VAL A 111 3.83 10.14 24.91
N ALA A 112 3.61 9.37 25.99
CA ALA A 112 2.44 9.53 26.84
C ALA A 112 2.39 10.92 27.48
N ARG A 113 3.52 11.44 27.98
CA ARG A 113 3.60 12.78 28.58
C ARG A 113 3.36 13.92 27.59
N LEU A 114 3.75 13.75 26.33
CA LEU A 114 3.38 14.71 25.27
C LEU A 114 1.87 14.79 25.07
N VAL A 115 1.20 13.63 25.05
CA VAL A 115 -0.26 13.56 24.92
C VAL A 115 -0.94 14.13 26.16
N GLU A 116 -0.49 13.79 27.36
CA GLU A 116 -1.01 14.35 28.63
C GLU A 116 -0.88 15.88 28.67
N ALA A 117 0.24 16.42 28.19
CA ALA A 117 0.42 17.87 28.07
C ALA A 117 -0.60 18.50 27.11
N GLN A 118 -0.98 17.81 26.03
CA GLN A 118 -2.05 18.28 25.13
C GLN A 118 -3.43 18.13 25.77
N VAL A 119 -3.70 17.05 26.50
CA VAL A 119 -4.95 16.85 27.24
C VAL A 119 -5.18 17.99 28.22
N ALA A 120 -4.14 18.43 28.93
CA ALA A 120 -4.20 19.58 29.84
C ALA A 120 -4.50 20.91 29.12
N ARG A 121 -4.09 21.06 27.86
CA ARG A 121 -4.35 22.27 27.05
C ARG A 121 -5.78 22.35 26.54
N THR A 122 -6.33 21.23 26.05
CA THR A 122 -7.64 21.19 25.38
C THR A 122 -8.46 19.96 25.77
N PRO A 123 -8.87 19.83 27.04
CA PRO A 123 -9.51 18.61 27.55
C PRO A 123 -10.85 18.27 26.87
N ASP A 124 -11.62 19.31 26.52
CA ASP A 124 -12.96 19.18 25.94
C ASP A 124 -12.96 19.04 24.41
N ALA A 125 -11.80 19.22 23.76
CA ALA A 125 -11.69 19.03 22.32
C ALA A 125 -11.85 17.55 21.95
N VAL A 126 -12.45 17.28 20.79
CA VAL A 126 -12.64 15.91 20.29
C VAL A 126 -11.30 15.35 19.80
N ALA A 127 -10.81 14.30 20.45
CA ALA A 127 -9.58 13.61 20.10
C ALA A 127 -9.79 12.52 19.04
N VAL A 128 -10.87 11.73 19.17
CA VAL A 128 -11.13 10.57 18.31
C VAL A 128 -12.59 10.53 17.88
N VAL A 129 -12.82 10.26 16.60
CA VAL A 129 -14.13 9.96 16.00
C VAL A 129 -14.05 8.60 15.30
N ALA A 130 -14.99 7.71 15.63
CA ALA A 130 -15.13 6.40 14.98
C ALA A 130 -16.62 6.07 14.82
N GLY A 131 -17.13 6.14 13.59
CA GLY A 131 -18.57 6.08 13.32
C GLY A 131 -19.34 7.14 14.13
N ALA A 132 -20.33 6.69 14.91
CA ALA A 132 -21.10 7.57 15.81
C ALA A 132 -20.35 7.94 17.11
N THR A 133 -19.27 7.24 17.45
CA THR A 133 -18.53 7.45 18.70
C THR A 133 -17.63 8.67 18.58
N ARG A 134 -17.68 9.55 19.59
CA ARG A 134 -16.79 10.71 19.73
C ARG A 134 -16.20 10.70 21.13
N MET A 135 -14.87 10.77 21.23
CA MET A 135 -14.16 10.86 22.50
C MET A 135 -13.38 12.16 22.56
N THR A 136 -13.52 12.90 23.65
CA THR A 136 -12.67 14.06 23.95
C THR A 136 -11.29 13.64 24.40
N TYR A 137 -10.33 14.58 24.41
CA TYR A 137 -9.00 14.36 24.96
C TYR A 137 -9.06 13.89 26.43
N ALA A 138 -9.91 14.51 27.26
CA ALA A 138 -10.09 14.10 28.64
C ALA A 138 -10.68 12.68 28.78
N GLN A 139 -11.64 12.31 27.91
CA GLN A 139 -12.24 10.97 27.94
C GLN A 139 -11.25 9.88 27.48
N LEU A 140 -10.46 10.17 26.44
CA LEU A 140 -9.39 9.28 25.97
C LEU A 140 -8.35 9.08 27.08
N ASP A 141 -7.85 10.17 27.67
CA ASP A 141 -6.83 10.12 28.71
C ASP A 141 -7.32 9.38 29.96
N ALA A 142 -8.54 9.66 30.42
CA ALA A 142 -9.12 8.97 31.57
C ALA A 142 -9.27 7.46 31.32
N SER A 143 -9.68 7.07 30.11
CA SER A 143 -9.82 5.66 29.74
C SER A 143 -8.46 4.96 29.67
N ALA A 144 -7.47 5.60 29.05
CA ALA A 144 -6.10 5.08 28.97
C ALA A 144 -5.45 5.01 30.36
N THR A 145 -5.72 5.97 31.24
CA THR A 145 -5.21 5.99 32.62
C THR A 145 -5.80 4.87 33.47
N ARG A 146 -7.11 4.59 33.37
CA ARG A 146 -7.73 3.44 34.05
C ARG A 146 -7.15 2.11 33.56
N LEU A 147 -7.00 1.95 32.25
CA LEU A 147 -6.39 0.77 31.66
C LEU A 147 -4.92 0.64 32.12
N ALA A 148 -4.13 1.72 32.08
CA ALA A 148 -2.75 1.73 32.56
C ALA A 148 -2.65 1.28 34.03
N ALA A 149 -3.51 1.79 34.91
CA ALA A 149 -3.56 1.37 36.31
C ALA A 149 -3.91 -0.12 36.47
N HIS A 150 -4.81 -0.63 35.64
CA HIS A 150 -5.15 -2.05 35.60
C HIS A 150 -3.97 -2.92 35.14
N LEU A 151 -3.20 -2.48 34.14
CA LEU A 151 -2.00 -3.15 33.66
C LEU A 151 -0.87 -3.14 34.69
N ARG A 152 -0.68 -2.03 35.41
CA ARG A 152 0.30 -1.93 36.52
C ARG A 152 0.02 -2.97 37.61
N ARG A 153 -1.25 -3.19 37.98
CA ARG A 153 -1.64 -4.23 38.94
C ARG A 153 -1.31 -5.66 38.49
N ARG A 154 -1.07 -5.86 37.19
CA ARG A 154 -0.64 -7.15 36.58
C ARG A 154 0.87 -7.24 36.34
N GLY A 155 1.62 -6.26 36.84
CA GLY A 155 3.08 -6.24 36.75
C GLY A 155 3.62 -5.69 35.43
N VAL A 156 2.81 -4.99 34.63
CA VAL A 156 3.31 -4.25 33.47
C VAL A 156 4.05 -3.00 33.95
N GLY A 157 5.21 -2.68 33.37
CA GLY A 157 6.02 -1.53 33.73
C GLY A 157 7.19 -1.28 32.77
N PRO A 158 8.11 -0.36 33.11
CA PRO A 158 9.33 -0.13 32.33
C PRO A 158 10.09 -1.43 32.02
N GLY A 159 10.52 -1.59 30.77
CA GLY A 159 11.22 -2.78 30.28
C GLY A 159 10.31 -3.97 29.92
N ALA A 160 9.01 -3.93 30.20
CA ALA A 160 8.07 -4.96 29.75
C ALA A 160 7.53 -4.66 28.35
N PHE A 161 7.19 -5.71 27.60
CA PHE A 161 6.38 -5.62 26.39
C PHE A 161 4.92 -5.96 26.67
N VAL A 162 4.00 -5.28 25.99
CA VAL A 162 2.57 -5.61 25.95
C VAL A 162 2.15 -5.80 24.50
N GLY A 163 1.67 -7.00 24.15
CA GLY A 163 1.08 -7.25 22.83
C GLY A 163 -0.24 -6.50 22.68
N VAL A 164 -0.49 -5.90 21.51
CA VAL A 164 -1.76 -5.21 21.21
C VAL A 164 -2.29 -5.72 19.87
N CYS A 165 -3.36 -6.52 19.91
CA CYS A 165 -4.03 -7.10 18.75
C CYS A 165 -5.48 -6.58 18.67
N ALA A 166 -5.69 -5.49 17.96
CA ALA A 166 -7.00 -4.86 17.88
C ALA A 166 -7.24 -4.27 16.49
N GLU A 167 -8.50 -4.27 16.08
CA GLU A 167 -8.97 -3.54 14.90
C GLU A 167 -8.98 -2.03 15.16
N ARG A 168 -9.10 -1.24 14.09
CA ARG A 168 -9.24 0.21 14.17
C ARG A 168 -10.45 0.60 15.01
N SER A 169 -10.17 1.11 16.20
CA SER A 169 -11.20 1.55 17.14
C SER A 169 -10.63 2.57 18.13
N PRO A 170 -11.50 3.31 18.85
CA PRO A 170 -11.04 4.10 19.99
C PRO A 170 -10.37 3.25 21.09
N ALA A 171 -10.72 1.96 21.18
CA ALA A 171 -10.09 1.02 22.12
C ALA A 171 -8.63 0.75 21.74
N LEU A 172 -8.30 0.66 20.44
CA LEU A 172 -6.91 0.54 19.98
C LEU A 172 -6.08 1.76 20.43
N VAL A 173 -6.55 2.97 20.16
CA VAL A 173 -5.85 4.21 20.56
C VAL A 173 -5.69 4.28 22.08
N THR A 174 -6.74 3.91 22.82
CA THR A 174 -6.71 3.83 24.29
C THR A 174 -5.68 2.81 24.78
N ALA A 175 -5.59 1.63 24.16
CA ALA A 175 -4.66 0.57 24.50
C ALA A 175 -3.21 1.01 24.30
N LEU A 176 -2.88 1.57 23.14
CA LEU A 176 -1.53 2.05 22.83
C LEU A 176 -1.09 3.14 23.84
N LEU A 177 -1.95 4.12 24.12
CA LEU A 177 -1.66 5.16 25.10
C LEU A 177 -1.54 4.59 26.53
N ALA A 178 -2.38 3.63 26.91
CA ALA A 178 -2.34 3.00 28.22
C ALA A 178 -1.03 2.23 28.45
N VAL A 179 -0.55 1.48 27.46
CA VAL A 179 0.74 0.79 27.54
C VAL A 179 1.88 1.80 27.78
N LEU A 180 1.94 2.86 26.98
CA LEU A 180 2.95 3.92 27.13
C LEU A 180 2.87 4.62 28.50
N LYS A 181 1.66 4.82 29.05
CA LYS A 181 1.46 5.36 30.40
C LYS A 181 1.99 4.44 31.50
N THR A 182 2.14 3.14 31.25
CA THR A 182 2.80 2.24 32.21
C THR A 182 4.34 2.27 32.13
N GLY A 183 4.89 2.97 31.14
CA GLY A 183 6.32 2.92 30.82
C GLY A 183 6.76 1.66 30.05
N ALA A 184 5.84 0.75 29.76
CA ALA A 184 6.10 -0.43 28.94
C ALA A 184 6.11 -0.07 27.44
N ALA A 185 6.74 -0.94 26.65
CA ALA A 185 6.69 -0.88 25.21
C ALA A 185 5.49 -1.67 24.68
N TYR A 186 4.77 -1.14 23.69
CA TYR A 186 3.76 -1.95 22.99
C TYR A 186 4.38 -2.73 21.82
N LEU A 187 3.86 -3.93 21.61
CA LEU A 187 4.13 -4.77 20.45
C LEU A 187 2.84 -4.81 19.62
N PRO A 188 2.76 -4.09 18.49
CA PRO A 188 1.59 -4.14 17.63
C PRO A 188 1.52 -5.52 16.95
N LEU A 189 0.39 -6.19 17.11
CA LEU A 189 0.07 -7.47 16.50
C LEU A 189 -1.03 -7.21 15.48
N ASP A 190 -0.65 -7.01 14.22
CA ASP A 190 -1.61 -6.76 13.14
C ASP A 190 -2.53 -7.99 13.00
N PRO A 191 -3.85 -7.83 13.21
CA PRO A 191 -4.75 -8.96 13.11
C PRO A 191 -4.83 -9.58 11.72
N ASP A 192 -4.38 -8.89 10.67
CA ASP A 192 -4.36 -9.45 9.32
C ASP A 192 -3.15 -10.35 9.06
N TYR A 193 -2.23 -10.45 10.02
CA TYR A 193 -1.10 -11.36 9.91
C TYR A 193 -1.52 -12.83 10.13
N PRO A 194 -0.85 -13.78 9.47
CA PRO A 194 -1.06 -15.21 9.72
C PRO A 194 -0.70 -15.60 11.16
N GLU A 195 -1.33 -16.66 11.66
CA GLU A 195 -1.15 -17.14 13.03
C GLU A 195 0.31 -17.50 13.35
N ASP A 196 1.02 -18.15 12.41
CA ASP A 196 2.45 -18.50 12.57
C ASP A 196 3.32 -17.24 12.75
N ARG A 197 2.99 -16.16 12.02
CA ARG A 197 3.71 -14.88 12.11
C ARG A 197 3.46 -14.22 13.47
N LEU A 198 2.20 -14.21 13.91
CA LEU A 198 1.83 -13.69 15.23
C LEU A 198 2.46 -14.51 16.36
N GLY A 199 2.49 -15.84 16.21
CA GLY A 199 3.15 -16.75 17.14
C GLY A 199 4.65 -16.53 17.23
N PHE A 200 5.33 -16.32 16.10
CA PHE A 200 6.74 -15.94 16.09
C PHE A 200 6.98 -14.64 16.87
N MET A 201 6.20 -13.59 16.59
CA MET A 201 6.35 -12.28 17.25
C MET A 201 6.13 -12.40 18.76
N LEU A 202 5.13 -13.16 19.20
CA LEU A 202 4.86 -13.41 20.62
C LEU A 202 5.99 -14.19 21.29
N ALA A 203 6.52 -15.22 20.63
CA ALA A 203 7.60 -16.05 21.16
C ALA A 203 8.94 -15.29 21.26
N ASP A 204 9.21 -14.41 20.30
CA ASP A 204 10.43 -13.60 20.23
C ASP A 204 10.39 -12.44 21.23
N ALA A 205 9.29 -11.69 21.27
CA ALA A 205 9.15 -10.53 22.16
C ALA A 205 8.78 -10.86 23.61
N ARG A 206 8.17 -12.03 23.85
CA ARG A 206 7.74 -12.52 25.18
C ARG A 206 6.98 -11.46 25.98
N PRO A 207 5.86 -10.94 25.45
CA PRO A 207 5.11 -9.89 26.15
C PRO A 207 4.58 -10.39 27.49
N ARG A 208 4.52 -9.48 28.46
CA ARG A 208 3.98 -9.76 29.81
C ARG A 208 2.51 -10.17 29.75
N LEU A 209 1.76 -9.54 28.86
CA LEU A 209 0.37 -9.84 28.54
C LEU A 209 0.01 -9.32 27.15
N VAL A 210 -1.16 -9.73 26.65
CA VAL A 210 -1.72 -9.25 25.38
C VAL A 210 -3.07 -8.56 25.60
N LEU A 211 -3.21 -7.34 25.09
CA LEU A 211 -4.48 -6.64 24.91
C LEU A 211 -5.09 -7.07 23.57
N VAL A 212 -6.33 -7.55 23.58
CA VAL A 212 -6.93 -8.14 22.37
C VAL A 212 -8.43 -7.84 22.26
N HIS A 213 -8.95 -7.55 21.06
CA HIS A 213 -10.41 -7.63 20.84
C HIS A 213 -10.84 -9.10 20.94
N GLU A 214 -11.90 -9.41 21.68
CA GLU A 214 -12.21 -10.79 22.10
C GLU A 214 -12.38 -11.75 20.90
N ARG A 215 -13.01 -11.26 19.82
CA ARG A 215 -13.17 -12.02 18.56
C ARG A 215 -11.86 -12.43 17.88
N MET A 216 -10.74 -11.79 18.20
CA MET A 216 -9.42 -12.07 17.63
C MET A 216 -8.60 -13.02 18.52
N ARG A 217 -9.04 -13.24 19.76
CA ARG A 217 -8.33 -14.05 20.76
C ARG A 217 -8.01 -15.46 20.25
N ALA A 218 -8.96 -16.09 19.55
CA ALA A 218 -8.82 -17.46 19.04
C ALA A 218 -7.70 -17.63 17.98
N ARG A 219 -7.26 -16.53 17.36
CA ARG A 219 -6.21 -16.53 16.31
C ARG A 219 -4.80 -16.37 16.89
N LEU A 220 -4.69 -16.10 18.19
CA LEU A 220 -3.41 -15.85 18.85
C LEU A 220 -3.00 -17.09 19.65
N PRO A 221 -1.76 -17.59 19.47
CA PRO A 221 -1.22 -18.64 20.32
C PRO A 221 -0.84 -18.06 21.68
N LEU A 222 -1.83 -17.91 22.57
CA LEU A 222 -1.71 -17.28 23.90
C LEU A 222 -1.37 -18.28 25.01
N GLU A 223 -0.93 -19.50 24.69
CA GLU A 223 -0.58 -20.50 25.70
C GLU A 223 0.49 -19.96 26.67
N GLY A 224 0.14 -19.85 27.95
CA GLY A 224 1.02 -19.31 28.98
C GLY A 224 1.16 -17.78 29.00
N ILE A 225 0.42 -17.05 28.16
CA ILE A 225 0.41 -15.57 28.11
C ILE A 225 -0.95 -15.07 28.60
N GLU A 226 -0.95 -14.21 29.62
CA GLU A 226 -2.19 -13.55 30.08
C GLU A 226 -2.72 -12.64 28.96
N SER A 227 -4.04 -12.65 28.74
CA SER A 227 -4.66 -11.71 27.79
C SER A 227 -5.90 -11.05 28.37
N VAL A 228 -6.06 -9.76 28.03
CA VAL A 228 -7.13 -8.88 28.50
C VAL A 228 -7.97 -8.46 27.29
N ALA A 229 -9.27 -8.71 27.34
CA ALA A 229 -10.20 -8.31 26.31
C ALA A 229 -10.37 -6.79 26.30
N LEU A 230 -10.24 -6.13 25.15
CA LEU A 230 -10.38 -4.67 25.00
C LEU A 230 -11.85 -4.22 24.86
N ASP A 231 -12.72 -5.13 24.41
CA ASP A 231 -14.14 -4.86 24.18
C ASP A 231 -14.96 -4.86 25.48
N ASP A 232 -14.44 -5.48 26.54
CA ASP A 232 -15.03 -5.49 27.89
C ASP A 232 -14.20 -4.65 28.85
N THR A 233 -14.67 -3.42 29.09
CA THR A 233 -13.99 -2.48 30.00
C THR A 233 -14.32 -2.72 31.48
N SER A 234 -15.22 -3.65 31.83
CA SER A 234 -15.71 -3.85 33.20
C SER A 234 -14.58 -4.07 34.22
N ALA A 235 -13.51 -4.75 33.80
CA ALA A 235 -12.37 -5.08 34.66
C ALA A 235 -11.49 -3.85 35.03
N TRP A 236 -11.66 -2.72 34.36
CA TRP A 236 -11.03 -1.44 34.70
C TRP A 236 -12.01 -0.25 34.63
N ALA A 237 -13.32 -0.53 34.61
CA ALA A 237 -14.36 0.44 34.81
C ALA A 237 -14.38 0.85 36.29
N GLY A 238 -14.61 2.13 36.57
CA GLY A 238 -14.64 2.65 37.94
C GLY A 238 -14.22 4.11 38.03
N ASP A 239 -13.97 4.53 39.27
CA ASP A 239 -13.67 5.92 39.62
C ASP A 239 -12.41 6.46 38.95
N ALA A 240 -12.27 7.79 38.98
CA ALA A 240 -11.07 8.45 38.50
C ALA A 240 -9.83 7.94 39.25
N VAL A 241 -8.84 7.44 38.49
CA VAL A 241 -7.56 6.98 39.01
C VAL A 241 -6.49 7.98 38.60
N LYS A 242 -5.52 8.25 39.48
CA LYS A 242 -4.34 9.03 39.11
C LYS A 242 -3.49 8.26 38.10
N SER A 243 -2.88 8.98 37.15
CA SER A 243 -1.85 8.39 36.30
C SER A 243 -0.77 7.73 37.15
N PRO A 244 -0.33 6.52 36.82
CA PRO A 244 0.75 5.88 37.56
C PRO A 244 2.02 6.72 37.45
N GLU A 245 2.69 6.99 38.57
CA GLU A 245 4.03 7.56 38.54
C GLU A 245 5.00 6.47 38.06
N VAL A 246 5.57 6.65 36.88
CA VAL A 246 6.47 5.69 36.23
C VAL A 246 7.81 6.34 35.91
N GLY A 247 8.89 5.59 36.16
CA GLY A 247 10.27 6.01 35.91
C GLY A 247 10.76 5.78 34.48
N ALA A 248 9.87 5.69 33.49
CA ALA A 248 10.28 5.55 32.09
C ALA A 248 10.89 6.87 31.58
N GLY A 249 12.07 6.76 30.99
CA GLY A 249 12.84 7.85 30.41
C GLY A 249 12.77 7.92 28.89
N PRO A 250 13.43 8.92 28.28
CA PRO A 250 13.48 9.09 26.83
C PRO A 250 14.18 7.91 26.12
N ASP A 251 15.11 7.23 26.77
CA ASP A 251 15.89 6.14 26.15
C ASP A 251 15.24 4.77 26.29
N ASP A 252 14.13 4.67 27.02
CA ASP A 252 13.34 3.45 27.09
C ASP A 252 12.58 3.21 25.78
N VAL A 253 12.34 1.92 25.50
CA VAL A 253 11.61 1.47 24.31
C VAL A 253 10.13 1.88 24.41
N ALA A 254 9.64 2.60 23.42
CA ALA A 254 8.23 2.97 23.29
C ALA A 254 7.42 1.86 22.60
N TYR A 255 8.00 1.25 21.57
CA TYR A 255 7.38 0.15 20.84
C TYR A 255 8.40 -0.72 20.11
N ALA A 256 7.98 -1.93 19.74
CA ALA A 256 8.75 -2.80 18.84
C ALA A 256 7.93 -3.18 17.60
N THR A 257 8.33 -2.71 16.42
CA THR A 257 7.72 -3.12 15.14
C THR A 257 8.57 -4.20 14.47
N TYR A 258 7.92 -5.17 13.84
CA TYR A 258 8.60 -6.25 13.13
C TYR A 258 8.65 -5.99 11.63
N THR A 259 9.86 -6.01 11.06
CA THR A 259 10.08 -5.95 9.62
C THR A 259 10.58 -7.29 9.09
N SER A 260 10.53 -7.49 7.78
CA SER A 260 11.17 -8.65 7.15
C SER A 260 12.69 -8.59 7.34
N GLY A 261 13.31 -9.74 7.59
CA GLY A 261 14.73 -9.81 7.94
C GLY A 261 15.56 -10.61 6.93
N SER A 262 16.77 -10.12 6.65
CA SER A 262 17.71 -10.70 5.67
C SER A 262 18.15 -12.12 6.03
N THR A 263 18.07 -12.52 7.31
CA THR A 263 18.35 -13.89 7.77
C THR A 263 17.18 -14.86 7.57
N GLY A 264 16.12 -14.43 6.87
CA GLY A 264 14.93 -15.21 6.59
C GLY A 264 13.95 -15.34 7.77
N ARG A 265 14.11 -14.50 8.79
CA ARG A 265 13.19 -14.36 9.93
C ARG A 265 12.90 -12.88 10.19
N PRO A 266 11.72 -12.54 10.71
CA PRO A 266 11.37 -11.16 11.04
C PRO A 266 12.26 -10.58 12.13
N ASN A 267 12.59 -9.29 12.03
CA ASN A 267 13.38 -8.59 13.04
C ASN A 267 12.51 -7.57 13.79
N GLY A 268 12.44 -7.69 15.12
CA GLY A 268 11.82 -6.68 15.97
C GLY A 268 12.75 -5.48 16.18
N ILE A 269 12.31 -4.28 15.81
CA ILE A 269 13.10 -3.04 15.91
C ILE A 269 12.70 -2.28 17.18
N LEU A 270 13.67 -1.96 18.04
CA LEU A 270 13.43 -1.35 19.35
C LEU A 270 13.41 0.18 19.28
N THR A 271 12.25 0.77 19.03
CA THR A 271 12.14 2.23 18.91
C THR A 271 11.99 2.90 20.28
N THR A 272 12.85 3.88 20.56
CA THR A 272 12.88 4.60 21.85
C THR A 272 11.92 5.78 21.89
N HIS A 273 11.53 6.21 23.09
CA HIS A 273 10.75 7.44 23.26
C HIS A 273 11.44 8.66 22.67
N ARG A 274 12.78 8.78 22.78
CA ARG A 274 13.59 9.89 22.26
C ARG A 274 13.38 10.07 20.77
N GLY A 275 13.51 8.98 19.99
CA GLY A 275 13.31 9.02 18.55
C GLY A 275 11.90 9.46 18.18
N VAL A 276 10.88 8.91 18.85
CA VAL A 276 9.48 9.26 18.58
C VAL A 276 9.20 10.71 18.96
N VAL A 277 9.56 11.14 20.16
CA VAL A 277 9.37 12.52 20.63
C VAL A 277 10.05 13.53 19.69
N ASN A 278 11.28 13.25 19.27
CA ASN A 278 11.98 14.08 18.29
C ASN A 278 11.18 14.18 16.98
N TYR A 279 10.73 13.04 16.45
CA TYR A 279 9.95 13.01 15.22
C TYR A 279 8.61 13.75 15.34
N LEU A 280 7.85 13.55 16.42
CA LEU A 280 6.58 14.23 16.62
C LEU A 280 6.76 15.75 16.76
N ALA A 281 7.78 16.20 17.49
CA ALA A 281 8.11 17.62 17.62
C ALA A 281 8.49 18.24 16.27
N TYR A 282 9.27 17.53 15.45
CA TYR A 282 9.58 17.94 14.08
C TYR A 282 8.30 18.02 13.23
N LEU A 283 7.48 16.96 13.20
CA LEU A 283 6.27 16.88 12.39
C LEU A 283 5.31 18.03 12.69
N ILE A 284 5.06 18.30 13.97
CA ILE A 284 4.17 19.38 14.42
C ILE A 284 4.69 20.74 13.95
N ARG A 285 5.99 21.01 14.11
CA ARG A 285 6.59 22.29 13.74
C ARG A 285 6.66 22.48 12.23
N GLU A 286 7.17 21.48 11.50
CA GLU A 286 7.44 21.59 10.06
C GLU A 286 6.16 21.78 9.24
N PHE A 287 5.09 21.08 9.61
CA PHE A 287 3.82 21.10 8.87
C PHE A 287 2.73 21.92 9.56
N ALA A 288 3.08 22.62 10.64
CA ALA A 288 2.18 23.39 11.48
C ALA A 288 0.90 22.61 11.83
N LEU A 289 1.06 21.36 12.28
CA LEU A 289 -0.09 20.56 12.71
C LEU A 289 -0.64 21.14 14.03
N GLY A 290 -1.96 21.25 14.13
CA GLY A 290 -2.59 21.85 15.30
C GLY A 290 -4.04 21.45 15.54
N PRO A 291 -4.72 22.11 16.50
CA PRO A 291 -6.07 21.75 16.92
C PRO A 291 -7.17 21.89 15.86
N THR A 292 -6.89 22.63 14.78
CA THR A 292 -7.81 22.77 13.63
C THR A 292 -7.68 21.62 12.63
N ASP A 293 -6.65 20.79 12.76
CA ASP A 293 -6.40 19.69 11.83
C ASP A 293 -7.26 18.47 12.15
N VAL A 294 -7.59 17.75 11.08
CA VAL A 294 -8.28 16.48 11.11
C VAL A 294 -7.39 15.48 10.39
N VAL A 295 -6.91 14.48 11.13
CA VAL A 295 -6.03 13.41 10.63
C VAL A 295 -6.86 12.15 10.45
N LEU A 296 -6.68 11.48 9.32
CA LEU A 296 -7.28 10.18 9.03
C LEU A 296 -6.17 9.12 9.03
N PRO A 297 -5.99 8.36 10.13
CA PRO A 297 -5.02 7.27 10.16
C PRO A 297 -5.43 6.13 9.20
N ILE A 298 -4.57 5.80 8.24
CA ILE A 298 -4.78 4.71 7.27
C ILE A 298 -3.68 3.65 7.30
N ALA A 299 -2.54 3.92 7.95
CA ALA A 299 -1.46 2.95 8.07
C ALA A 299 -1.86 1.80 9.01
N SER A 300 -1.46 0.56 8.69
CA SER A 300 -1.65 -0.57 9.60
C SER A 300 -0.84 -0.35 10.89
N VAL A 301 -1.38 -0.82 12.02
CA VAL A 301 -0.72 -0.73 13.33
C VAL A 301 0.61 -1.50 13.39
N GLY A 302 0.79 -2.51 12.51
CA GLY A 302 2.04 -3.25 12.37
C GLY A 302 3.19 -2.41 11.80
N PHE A 303 2.90 -1.25 11.22
CA PHE A 303 3.89 -0.32 10.68
C PHE A 303 4.09 0.89 11.61
N ASP A 304 5.32 1.36 11.70
CA ASP A 304 5.72 2.56 12.44
C ASP A 304 5.01 3.83 11.92
N ALA A 305 4.58 3.84 10.65
CA ALA A 305 3.73 4.86 10.06
C ALA A 305 2.43 5.14 10.85
N SER A 306 1.88 4.15 11.57
CA SER A 306 0.71 4.36 12.45
C SER A 306 1.02 5.24 13.66
N VAL A 307 2.26 5.22 14.14
CA VAL A 307 2.72 6.02 15.28
C VAL A 307 2.67 7.51 14.93
N ARG A 308 3.10 7.87 13.72
CA ARG A 308 2.98 9.21 13.16
C ARG A 308 1.53 9.67 13.09
N GLU A 309 0.66 8.84 12.55
CA GLU A 309 -0.74 9.22 12.34
C GLU A 309 -1.47 9.42 13.67
N ILE A 310 -1.32 8.47 14.59
CA ILE A 310 -2.01 8.48 15.88
C ILE A 310 -1.38 9.52 16.81
N PHE A 311 -0.10 9.36 17.15
CA PHE A 311 0.53 10.22 18.16
C PHE A 311 0.93 11.58 17.60
N GLY A 312 1.16 11.73 16.29
CA GLY A 312 1.35 13.04 15.67
C GLY A 312 0.09 13.89 15.72
N GLY A 313 -1.07 13.30 15.40
CA GLY A 313 -2.36 13.99 15.56
C GLY A 313 -2.66 14.32 17.02
N LEU A 314 -2.52 13.35 17.93
CA LEU A 314 -2.82 13.57 19.36
C LEU A 314 -1.88 14.58 20.02
N ALA A 315 -0.58 14.55 19.72
CA ALA A 315 0.37 15.52 20.29
C ALA A 315 0.16 16.94 19.73
N ALA A 316 -0.37 17.07 18.51
CA ALA A 316 -0.73 18.34 17.88
C ALA A 316 -2.05 18.94 18.42
N GLY A 317 -2.86 18.17 19.12
CA GLY A 317 -4.23 18.57 19.49
C GLY A 317 -5.26 18.36 18.37
N ALA A 318 -4.88 17.71 17.28
CA ALA A 318 -5.75 17.44 16.14
C ALA A 318 -6.83 16.39 16.48
N ARG A 319 -7.86 16.31 15.63
CA ARG A 319 -8.87 15.27 15.72
C ARG A 319 -8.50 14.08 14.85
N LEU A 320 -8.48 12.87 15.41
CA LEU A 320 -8.35 11.62 14.66
C LEU A 320 -9.72 11.13 14.17
N VAL A 321 -9.81 10.73 12.91
CA VAL A 321 -10.98 10.08 12.31
C VAL A 321 -10.58 8.66 11.95
N LEU A 322 -11.19 7.67 12.61
CA LEU A 322 -10.93 6.26 12.38
C LEU A 322 -12.05 5.69 11.52
N LEU A 323 -11.68 5.24 10.31
CA LEU A 323 -12.51 4.33 9.53
C LEU A 323 -12.23 2.90 10.00
N ASP A 324 -13.16 1.98 9.76
CA ASP A 324 -12.93 0.56 10.03
C ASP A 324 -11.90 -0.03 9.05
N ASP A 325 -11.39 -1.22 9.37
CA ASP A 325 -10.32 -1.84 8.58
C ASP A 325 -10.75 -2.19 7.14
N ALA A 326 -12.04 -2.42 6.89
CA ALA A 326 -12.55 -2.68 5.55
C ALA A 326 -12.59 -1.38 4.72
N ASP A 327 -13.08 -0.30 5.31
CA ASP A 327 -13.17 1.01 4.68
C ASP A 327 -11.79 1.62 4.40
N VAL A 328 -10.80 1.44 5.27
CA VAL A 328 -9.42 1.90 5.00
C VAL A 328 -8.80 1.20 3.78
N ARG A 329 -9.20 -0.05 3.50
CA ARG A 329 -8.74 -0.82 2.33
C ARG A 329 -9.47 -0.43 1.03
N ASP A 330 -10.62 0.23 1.14
CA ASP A 330 -11.35 0.76 -0.01
C ASP A 330 -11.02 2.24 -0.23
N GLY A 331 -10.28 2.53 -1.31
CA GLY A 331 -9.92 3.90 -1.67
C GLY A 331 -11.14 4.83 -1.86
N ARG A 332 -12.31 4.31 -2.25
CA ARG A 332 -13.54 5.11 -2.34
C ARG A 332 -14.09 5.46 -0.97
N ALA A 333 -14.12 4.51 -0.04
CA ALA A 333 -14.52 4.76 1.34
C ALA A 333 -13.56 5.76 2.02
N VAL A 334 -12.25 5.62 1.83
CA VAL A 334 -11.26 6.61 2.29
C VAL A 334 -11.58 8.00 1.74
N VAL A 335 -11.75 8.15 0.43
CA VAL A 335 -12.06 9.45 -0.19
C VAL A 335 -13.39 10.03 0.30
N ARG A 336 -14.43 9.22 0.48
CA ARG A 336 -15.69 9.68 1.12
C ARG A 336 -15.42 10.20 2.52
N GLY A 337 -14.65 9.47 3.32
CA GLY A 337 -14.22 9.90 4.65
C GLY A 337 -13.45 11.23 4.63
N LEU A 338 -12.60 11.46 3.62
CA LEU A 338 -11.91 12.74 3.44
C LEU A 338 -12.88 13.90 3.28
N HIS A 339 -13.93 13.72 2.46
CA HIS A 339 -14.98 14.72 2.24
C HIS A 339 -15.87 14.90 3.47
N GLU A 340 -16.44 13.82 3.98
CA GLU A 340 -17.42 13.80 5.07
C GLU A 340 -16.87 14.39 6.36
N HIS A 341 -15.63 14.04 6.70
CA HIS A 341 -14.99 14.49 7.93
C HIS A 341 -14.12 15.74 7.77
N ARG A 342 -14.05 16.30 6.54
CA ARG A 342 -13.20 17.43 6.19
C ARG A 342 -11.75 17.22 6.63
N VAL A 343 -11.19 16.07 6.26
CA VAL A 343 -9.83 15.68 6.63
C VAL A 343 -8.83 16.70 6.07
N THR A 344 -7.92 17.18 6.91
CA THR A 344 -6.91 18.19 6.52
C THR A 344 -5.56 17.59 6.21
N ALA A 345 -5.24 16.43 6.82
CA ALA A 345 -3.93 15.81 6.66
C ALA A 345 -4.01 14.29 6.53
N LEU A 346 -3.31 13.76 5.51
CA LEU A 346 -2.93 12.36 5.40
C LEU A 346 -1.43 12.25 5.67
N LEU A 347 -1.07 11.63 6.78
CA LEU A 347 0.32 11.65 7.27
C LEU A 347 1.15 10.43 6.83
N SER A 348 0.52 9.38 6.31
CA SER A 348 1.23 8.19 5.83
C SER A 348 0.54 7.59 4.60
N VAL A 349 0.87 8.11 3.40
CA VAL A 349 0.34 7.56 2.14
C VAL A 349 1.47 7.03 1.26
N VAL A 350 1.50 5.73 1.02
CA VAL A 350 2.49 5.17 0.07
C VAL A 350 2.06 5.51 -1.38
N PRO A 351 3.00 5.76 -2.32
CA PRO A 351 2.66 6.16 -3.69
C PRO A 351 1.62 5.26 -4.39
N SER A 352 1.70 3.94 -4.22
CA SER A 352 0.69 3.01 -4.72
C SER A 352 -0.73 3.25 -4.17
N VAL A 353 -0.87 3.56 -2.89
CA VAL A 353 -2.15 3.95 -2.28
C VAL A 353 -2.58 5.34 -2.77
N LEU A 354 -1.63 6.28 -2.91
CA LEU A 354 -1.91 7.63 -3.43
C LEU A 354 -2.59 7.57 -4.80
N ARG A 355 -2.10 6.73 -5.72
CA ARG A 355 -2.72 6.52 -7.04
C ARG A 355 -4.17 6.05 -6.93
N THR A 356 -4.44 5.11 -6.03
CA THR A 356 -5.80 4.61 -5.76
C THR A 356 -6.72 5.71 -5.27
N LEU A 357 -6.27 6.49 -4.29
CA LEU A 357 -7.06 7.59 -3.71
C LEU A 357 -7.35 8.65 -4.78
N CYS A 358 -6.36 9.00 -5.61
CA CYS A 358 -6.57 9.94 -6.71
C CYS A 358 -7.61 9.43 -7.72
N ALA A 359 -7.58 8.13 -8.05
CA ALA A 359 -8.58 7.52 -8.95
C ALA A 359 -9.98 7.57 -8.34
N ALA A 360 -10.11 7.20 -7.06
CA ALA A 360 -11.38 7.26 -6.35
C ALA A 360 -11.92 8.70 -6.24
N ALA A 361 -11.07 9.70 -6.03
CA ALA A 361 -11.48 11.11 -5.96
C ALA A 361 -12.07 11.64 -7.26
N ARG A 362 -11.54 11.21 -8.41
CA ARG A 362 -12.15 11.54 -9.71
C ARG A 362 -13.54 10.92 -9.86
N ASP A 363 -13.70 9.66 -9.47
CA ASP A 363 -14.98 8.95 -9.56
C ASP A 363 -16.08 9.56 -8.67
N ILE A 364 -15.70 10.12 -7.51
CA ILE A 364 -16.63 10.68 -6.52
C ILE A 364 -17.00 12.14 -6.82
N GLY A 365 -16.34 12.79 -7.78
CA GLY A 365 -16.74 14.11 -8.28
C GLY A 365 -15.84 15.27 -7.84
N GLY A 366 -14.61 15.01 -7.36
CA GLY A 366 -13.59 16.05 -7.18
C GLY A 366 -12.74 15.93 -5.91
N PRO A 367 -11.73 16.82 -5.77
CA PRO A 367 -10.79 16.80 -4.65
C PRO A 367 -11.44 17.17 -3.32
N PRO A 368 -11.05 16.53 -2.19
CA PRO A 368 -11.46 16.94 -0.85
C PRO A 368 -11.02 18.37 -0.53
N ALA A 369 -11.99 19.27 -0.31
CA ALA A 369 -11.74 20.71 -0.18
C ALA A 369 -10.88 21.11 1.03
N ALA A 370 -10.83 20.28 2.08
CA ALA A 370 -10.10 20.58 3.32
C ALA A 370 -8.67 20.01 3.34
N LEU A 371 -8.35 19.07 2.44
CA LEU A 371 -7.07 18.36 2.46
C LEU A 371 -5.95 19.32 2.04
N ARG A 372 -5.05 19.63 2.98
CA ARG A 372 -3.93 20.57 2.78
C ARG A 372 -2.56 19.89 2.80
N LEU A 373 -2.47 18.65 3.29
CA LEU A 373 -1.20 17.96 3.47
C LEU A 373 -1.32 16.47 3.15
N VAL A 374 -0.44 15.99 2.27
CA VAL A 374 -0.23 14.59 1.99
C VAL A 374 1.24 14.27 2.15
N LEU A 375 1.58 13.49 3.17
CA LEU A 375 2.92 12.98 3.37
C LEU A 375 3.03 11.59 2.73
N SER A 376 3.95 11.47 1.78
CA SER A 376 4.20 10.22 1.08
C SER A 376 5.56 9.64 1.41
N SER A 377 5.61 8.33 1.64
CA SER A 377 6.84 7.61 1.99
C SER A 377 6.72 6.13 1.66
N GLY A 378 7.81 5.39 1.78
CA GLY A 378 7.80 3.93 1.65
C GLY A 378 7.98 3.41 0.23
N GLU A 379 7.88 4.23 -0.82
CA GLU A 379 8.23 3.87 -2.20
C GLU A 379 8.83 5.08 -2.92
N PRO A 380 9.50 4.91 -4.07
CA PRO A 380 9.81 6.04 -4.94
C PRO A 380 8.55 6.80 -5.31
N LEU A 381 8.50 8.09 -4.99
CA LEU A 381 7.38 8.97 -5.32
C LEU A 381 7.57 9.52 -6.74
N LEU A 382 6.83 8.99 -7.71
CA LEU A 382 6.90 9.44 -9.10
C LEU A 382 6.35 10.87 -9.23
N LEU A 383 6.96 11.69 -10.08
CA LEU A 383 6.44 13.04 -10.31
C LEU A 383 5.06 13.02 -10.98
N ALA A 384 4.77 12.01 -11.80
CA ALA A 384 3.43 11.82 -12.34
C ALA A 384 2.38 11.64 -11.23
N ASP A 385 2.71 10.88 -10.18
CA ASP A 385 1.82 10.66 -9.04
C ASP A 385 1.63 11.94 -8.22
N VAL A 386 2.66 12.78 -8.10
CA VAL A 386 2.58 14.09 -7.44
C VAL A 386 1.66 15.04 -8.19
N HIS A 387 1.83 15.17 -9.51
CA HIS A 387 0.95 16.00 -10.35
C HIS A 387 -0.49 15.50 -10.27
N TYR A 388 -0.66 14.18 -10.28
CA TYR A 388 -1.97 13.57 -10.17
C TYR A 388 -2.62 13.83 -8.80
N ALA A 389 -1.87 13.69 -7.71
CA ALA A 389 -2.35 14.00 -6.36
C ALA A 389 -2.69 15.48 -6.16
N ARG A 390 -1.87 16.40 -6.70
CA ARG A 390 -2.18 17.83 -6.70
C ARG A 390 -3.50 18.11 -7.43
N SER A 391 -3.73 17.51 -8.60
CA SER A 391 -4.99 17.74 -9.32
C SER A 391 -6.21 17.07 -8.67
N ALA A 392 -6.08 15.82 -8.19
CA ALA A 392 -7.22 14.99 -7.81
C ALA A 392 -7.54 14.98 -6.31
N LEU A 393 -6.58 15.27 -5.43
CA LEU A 393 -6.75 15.18 -3.97
C LEU A 393 -6.48 16.49 -3.24
N CYS A 394 -5.39 17.18 -3.58
CA CYS A 394 -4.85 18.26 -2.76
C CYS A 394 -4.40 19.45 -3.64
N PRO A 395 -5.32 20.14 -4.33
CA PRO A 395 -4.99 21.21 -5.29
C PRO A 395 -4.42 22.46 -4.66
N THR A 396 -4.77 22.73 -3.40
CA THR A 396 -4.33 23.91 -2.65
C THR A 396 -3.32 23.57 -1.56
N GLY A 397 -2.91 22.30 -1.45
CA GLY A 397 -2.00 21.85 -0.39
C GLY A 397 -0.71 21.27 -0.92
N GLU A 398 0.01 20.60 -0.02
CA GLU A 398 1.36 20.11 -0.26
C GLU A 398 1.40 18.58 -0.30
N VAL A 399 2.08 18.04 -1.31
CA VAL A 399 2.48 16.64 -1.39
C VAL A 399 3.99 16.58 -1.12
N VAL A 400 4.37 15.89 -0.04
CA VAL A 400 5.74 15.90 0.48
C VAL A 400 6.28 14.49 0.44
N ASN A 401 7.45 14.32 -0.19
CA ASN A 401 8.16 13.05 -0.16
C ASN A 401 8.93 12.93 1.16
N GLN A 402 8.89 11.76 1.77
CA GLN A 402 9.60 11.45 3.00
C GLN A 402 10.33 10.12 2.86
N TYR A 403 11.53 10.07 3.41
CA TYR A 403 12.37 8.88 3.42
C TYR A 403 12.91 8.63 4.82
N GLY A 404 12.86 7.38 5.24
CA GLY A 404 13.48 6.89 6.46
C GLY A 404 13.23 5.38 6.60
N PRO A 405 14.22 4.61 7.08
CA PRO A 405 14.00 3.24 7.51
C PRO A 405 13.41 3.21 8.92
N THR A 406 12.74 2.11 9.28
CA THR A 406 12.17 1.91 10.62
C THR A 406 13.24 1.97 11.71
N GLU A 407 14.46 1.53 11.43
CA GLU A 407 15.62 1.60 12.32
C GLU A 407 16.06 3.03 12.68
N CYS A 408 15.53 4.04 11.98
CA CYS A 408 15.78 5.46 12.21
C CYS A 408 14.50 6.23 12.57
N THR A 409 13.49 5.53 13.09
CA THR A 409 12.22 6.08 13.57
C THR A 409 11.44 6.85 12.49
N MET A 410 10.72 6.11 11.65
CA MET A 410 9.82 6.63 10.62
C MET A 410 10.52 7.43 9.51
N THR A 411 10.71 8.74 9.66
CA THR A 411 11.27 9.62 8.61
C THR A 411 12.56 10.25 9.08
N THR A 412 13.56 10.25 8.20
CA THR A 412 14.86 10.88 8.40
C THR A 412 15.03 12.11 7.51
N THR A 413 14.57 12.05 6.26
CA THR A 413 14.66 13.15 5.29
C THR A 413 13.30 13.46 4.67
N PHE A 414 13.14 14.69 4.21
CA PHE A 414 11.91 15.14 3.57
C PHE A 414 12.19 16.12 2.42
N HIS A 415 11.31 16.08 1.42
CA HIS A 415 11.40 16.89 0.22
C HIS A 415 10.03 17.43 -0.20
N ARG A 416 9.93 18.75 -0.34
CA ARG A 416 8.77 19.38 -0.97
C ARG A 416 9.02 19.41 -2.47
N VAL A 417 8.23 18.64 -3.21
CA VAL A 417 8.43 18.46 -4.66
C VAL A 417 8.28 19.79 -5.38
N GLY A 418 9.29 20.19 -6.14
CA GLY A 418 9.38 21.52 -6.75
C GLY A 418 10.25 21.55 -8.01
N THR A 419 10.78 22.72 -8.34
CA THR A 419 11.56 22.95 -9.57
C THR A 419 12.84 22.10 -9.64
N ALA A 420 13.42 21.75 -8.49
CA ALA A 420 14.60 20.88 -8.41
C ALA A 420 14.33 19.44 -8.93
N ASP A 421 13.06 19.06 -9.08
CA ASP A 421 12.67 17.75 -9.60
C ASP A 421 12.36 17.78 -11.11
N GLU A 422 12.36 18.95 -11.77
CA GLU A 422 12.02 19.04 -13.20
C GLU A 422 12.87 18.11 -14.07
N GLY A 423 12.21 17.41 -15.01
CA GLY A 423 12.85 16.44 -15.91
C GLY A 423 13.20 15.09 -15.27
N ARG A 424 12.93 14.88 -13.97
CA ARG A 424 13.17 13.60 -13.27
C ARG A 424 11.91 12.72 -13.30
N GLU A 425 12.12 11.42 -13.15
CA GLU A 425 11.00 10.46 -13.07
C GLU A 425 10.38 10.44 -11.66
N ALA A 426 11.23 10.44 -10.63
CA ALA A 426 10.85 10.39 -9.22
C ALA A 426 11.41 11.57 -8.42
N ALA A 427 10.67 11.97 -7.39
CA ALA A 427 11.05 13.04 -6.48
C ALA A 427 12.34 12.73 -5.71
N LEU A 428 13.12 13.76 -5.41
CA LEU A 428 14.27 13.67 -4.50
C LEU A 428 13.81 13.27 -3.08
N ILE A 429 14.74 12.73 -2.28
CA ILE A 429 14.45 12.37 -0.87
C ILE A 429 14.75 13.52 0.10
N GLY A 430 15.34 14.60 -0.39
CA GLY A 430 15.32 15.88 0.30
C GLY A 430 16.48 16.11 1.25
N ARG A 431 16.20 16.78 2.38
CA ARG A 431 17.19 17.11 3.40
C ARG A 431 16.88 16.41 4.72
N PRO A 432 17.88 16.19 5.59
CA PRO A 432 17.66 15.69 6.94
C PRO A 432 16.66 16.57 7.70
N MET A 433 15.76 15.94 8.43
CA MET A 433 14.90 16.63 9.39
C MET A 433 15.73 17.08 10.61
N ALA A 434 15.13 17.89 11.48
CA ALA A 434 15.83 18.36 12.67
C ALA A 434 16.31 17.19 13.56
N ASN A 435 17.54 17.31 14.07
CA ASN A 435 18.24 16.35 14.91
C ASN A 435 18.48 14.97 14.26
N ALA A 436 18.28 14.85 12.95
CA ALA A 436 18.74 13.71 12.15
C ALA A 436 20.03 14.10 11.41
N ARG A 437 20.91 13.11 11.23
CA ARG A 437 22.13 13.27 10.43
C ARG A 437 22.15 12.21 9.35
N VAL A 438 22.55 12.58 8.14
CA VAL A 438 22.71 11.66 7.02
C VAL A 438 24.11 11.80 6.45
N TYR A 439 24.77 10.68 6.25
CA TYR A 439 26.09 10.59 5.63
C TYR A 439 25.99 9.75 4.37
N VAL A 440 26.67 10.19 3.32
CA VAL A 440 26.90 9.36 2.13
C VAL A 440 28.35 8.92 2.21
N LEU A 441 28.57 7.62 2.45
CA LEU A 441 29.90 7.07 2.67
C LEU A 441 30.31 6.18 1.49
N ASP A 442 31.61 6.18 1.20
CA ASP A 442 32.22 5.26 0.26
C ASP A 442 32.49 3.88 0.89
N LEU A 443 33.10 2.97 0.11
CA LEU A 443 33.41 1.60 0.57
C LEU A 443 34.45 1.54 1.69
N ALA A 444 35.20 2.63 1.92
CA ALA A 444 36.17 2.76 3.00
C ALA A 444 35.57 3.44 4.25
N GLY A 445 34.26 3.76 4.23
CA GLY A 445 33.59 4.48 5.31
C GLY A 445 33.96 5.96 5.38
N GLN A 446 34.51 6.54 4.31
CA GLN A 446 34.79 7.97 4.23
C GLN A 446 33.64 8.73 3.56
N PRO A 447 33.40 10.01 3.92
CA PRO A 447 32.39 10.82 3.26
C PRO A 447 32.66 10.96 1.77
N ALA A 448 31.67 10.60 0.95
CA ALA A 448 31.74 10.73 -0.50
C ALA A 448 31.76 12.21 -0.91
N PRO A 449 32.52 12.59 -1.96
CA PRO A 449 32.46 13.94 -2.53
C PRO A 449 31.06 14.33 -3.02
N ILE A 450 30.79 15.62 -3.10
CA ILE A 450 29.52 16.14 -3.62
C ILE A 450 29.32 15.66 -5.07
N GLY A 451 28.16 15.05 -5.35
CA GLY A 451 27.82 14.50 -6.65
C GLY A 451 28.21 13.04 -6.85
N VAL A 452 29.01 12.45 -5.95
CA VAL A 452 29.48 11.06 -6.02
C VAL A 452 28.55 10.14 -5.23
N PRO A 453 28.01 9.06 -5.84
CA PRO A 453 27.19 8.10 -5.13
C PRO A 453 27.96 7.28 -4.09
N GLY A 454 27.34 7.07 -2.93
CA GLY A 454 27.81 6.18 -1.86
C GLY A 454 26.63 5.49 -1.16
N GLU A 455 26.93 4.78 -0.07
CA GLU A 455 25.92 4.18 0.80
C GLU A 455 25.45 5.20 1.85
N LEU A 456 24.14 5.22 2.14
CA LEU A 456 23.54 6.11 3.13
C LEU A 456 23.68 5.54 4.53
N TYR A 457 24.15 6.37 5.45
CA TYR A 457 24.20 6.12 6.88
C TYR A 457 23.41 7.20 7.60
N ILE A 458 22.72 6.84 8.67
CA ILE A 458 21.83 7.76 9.38
C ILE A 458 22.22 7.80 10.87
N GLY A 459 22.58 8.98 11.35
CA GLY A 459 22.86 9.27 12.76
C GLY A 459 21.78 10.16 13.39
N GLY A 460 22.00 10.53 14.65
CA GLY A 460 21.16 11.46 15.39
C GLY A 460 19.99 10.81 16.15
N ALA A 461 19.05 11.63 16.60
CA ALA A 461 18.06 11.27 17.62
C ALA A 461 17.06 10.17 17.19
N GLY A 462 16.90 9.93 15.89
CA GLY A 462 16.00 8.92 15.35
C GLY A 462 16.55 7.49 15.38
N VAL A 463 17.86 7.30 15.61
CA VAL A 463 18.49 5.96 15.61
C VAL A 463 17.95 5.12 16.76
N THR A 464 17.37 3.96 16.41
CA THR A 464 16.68 3.06 17.36
C THR A 464 17.65 2.27 18.25
N GLY A 465 17.12 1.55 19.24
CA GLY A 465 17.88 0.74 20.18
C GLY A 465 18.63 -0.44 19.53
N GLY A 466 18.18 -0.89 18.35
CA GLY A 466 18.71 -2.07 17.66
C GLY A 466 17.62 -3.10 17.38
N TYR A 467 18.04 -4.34 17.16
CA TYR A 467 17.15 -5.47 16.92
C TYR A 467 16.95 -6.30 18.19
N LEU A 468 15.70 -6.59 18.53
CA LEU A 468 15.30 -7.38 19.69
C LEU A 468 15.92 -8.79 19.60
N GLY A 469 16.63 -9.20 20.67
CA GLY A 469 17.24 -10.52 20.75
C GLY A 469 18.37 -10.80 19.74
N ARG A 470 18.84 -9.79 19.00
CA ARG A 470 19.80 -9.94 17.89
C ARG A 470 21.01 -9.00 18.02
N PRO A 471 21.88 -9.22 19.03
CA PRO A 471 23.06 -8.38 19.24
C PRO A 471 24.08 -8.48 18.10
N ASP A 472 24.15 -9.63 17.42
CA ASP A 472 24.96 -9.88 16.23
C ASP A 472 24.60 -8.92 15.09
N LEU A 473 23.32 -8.92 14.70
CA LEU A 473 22.82 -8.08 13.63
C LEU A 473 22.79 -6.60 14.02
N THR A 474 22.54 -6.32 15.31
CA THR A 474 22.61 -4.95 15.85
C THR A 474 24.02 -4.39 15.71
N ALA A 475 25.07 -5.14 16.08
CA ALA A 475 26.45 -4.69 15.93
C ALA A 475 26.88 -4.52 14.48
N GLU A 476 26.33 -5.31 13.55
CA GLU A 476 26.60 -5.18 12.11
C GLU A 476 25.99 -3.90 11.53
N ARG A 477 24.79 -3.52 11.97
CA ARG A 477 23.99 -2.45 11.33
C ARG A 477 23.96 -1.13 12.10
N PHE A 478 24.11 -1.14 13.42
CA PHE A 478 24.14 0.04 14.29
C PHE A 478 25.57 0.28 14.76
N LEU A 479 26.31 1.02 13.95
CA LEU A 479 27.74 1.28 14.11
C LEU A 479 27.97 2.50 15.03
N PRO A 480 29.14 2.60 15.69
CA PRO A 480 29.57 3.87 16.27
C PRO A 480 29.59 4.96 15.19
N ASP A 481 29.13 6.16 15.53
CA ASP A 481 29.19 7.32 14.64
C ASP A 481 30.49 8.10 14.88
N PRO A 482 31.50 8.02 13.98
CA PRO A 482 32.76 8.73 14.15
C PRO A 482 32.67 10.20 13.77
N PHE A 483 31.55 10.65 13.22
CA PHE A 483 31.34 12.02 12.75
C PHE A 483 30.48 12.85 13.71
N ASP A 484 29.98 12.23 14.79
CA ASP A 484 29.31 12.92 15.86
C ASP A 484 30.25 13.24 17.02
N ALA A 485 30.07 14.44 17.58
CA ALA A 485 30.80 14.88 18.74
C ALA A 485 30.20 14.30 20.04
N GLU A 486 28.94 13.85 20.01
CA GLU A 486 28.27 13.24 21.16
C GLU A 486 28.91 11.87 21.50
N PRO A 487 29.47 11.69 22.71
CA PRO A 487 30.04 10.42 23.11
C PRO A 487 29.00 9.29 23.06
N GLY A 488 29.35 8.19 22.40
CA GLY A 488 28.45 7.03 22.28
C GLY A 488 27.37 7.18 21.20
N ALA A 489 27.43 8.22 20.37
CA ALA A 489 26.59 8.33 19.18
C ALA A 489 26.72 7.10 18.28
N ARG A 490 25.60 6.72 17.66
CA ARG A 490 25.51 5.59 16.73
C ARG A 490 24.91 6.05 15.42
N MET A 491 25.32 5.40 14.34
CA MET A 491 24.73 5.53 13.02
C MET A 491 24.22 4.18 12.52
N TYR A 492 23.10 4.19 11.80
CA TYR A 492 22.52 3.03 11.15
C TYR A 492 22.96 2.94 9.69
N ARG A 493 23.43 1.75 9.29
CA ARG A 493 23.79 1.39 7.91
C ARG A 493 22.57 0.95 7.11
N THR A 494 22.10 1.79 6.18
CA THR A 494 20.79 1.61 5.54
C THR A 494 20.75 0.53 4.46
N GLY A 495 21.87 0.26 3.80
CA GLY A 495 21.91 -0.49 2.54
C GLY A 495 21.32 0.27 1.34
N ASP A 496 20.97 1.54 1.49
CA ASP A 496 20.49 2.40 0.42
C ASP A 496 21.66 3.15 -0.24
N ARG A 497 21.59 3.34 -1.56
CA ARG A 497 22.59 4.06 -2.35
C ARG A 497 22.05 5.41 -2.78
N GLY A 498 22.83 6.46 -2.59
CA GLY A 498 22.44 7.82 -2.94
C GLY A 498 23.63 8.76 -2.99
N ARG A 499 23.35 10.05 -3.22
CA ARG A 499 24.38 11.10 -3.24
C ARG A 499 23.84 12.41 -2.71
N TRP A 500 24.76 13.23 -2.19
CA TRP A 500 24.52 14.65 -2.06
C TRP A 500 24.63 15.35 -3.41
N ARG A 501 23.63 16.15 -3.75
CA ARG A 501 23.70 17.10 -4.85
C ARG A 501 24.40 18.39 -4.41
N PRO A 502 24.87 19.24 -5.34
CA PRO A 502 25.55 20.50 -4.99
C PRO A 502 24.68 21.50 -4.22
N ASP A 503 23.36 21.40 -4.37
CA ASP A 503 22.39 22.19 -3.62
C ASP A 503 22.18 21.68 -2.18
N GLY A 504 22.72 20.52 -1.82
CA GLY A 504 22.53 19.87 -0.54
C GLY A 504 21.20 19.12 -0.41
N VAL A 505 20.61 18.70 -1.53
CA VAL A 505 19.46 17.80 -1.57
C VAL A 505 19.94 16.38 -1.88
N LEU A 506 19.41 15.39 -1.16
CA LEU A 506 19.75 13.98 -1.35
C LEU A 506 18.95 13.36 -2.50
N GLU A 507 19.69 12.62 -3.32
CA GLU A 507 19.17 11.79 -4.39
C GLU A 507 19.36 10.31 -4.05
N LEU A 508 18.31 9.50 -4.25
CA LEU A 508 18.31 8.06 -3.99
C LEU A 508 18.33 7.28 -5.31
N PHE A 509 19.17 6.25 -5.40
CA PHE A 509 19.33 5.41 -6.60
C PHE A 509 18.82 3.98 -6.44
N GLY A 510 18.44 3.58 -5.22
CA GLY A 510 18.01 2.21 -4.90
C GLY A 510 18.86 1.60 -3.80
N ARG A 511 18.94 0.27 -3.78
CA ARG A 511 19.62 -0.50 -2.73
C ARG A 511 20.91 -1.13 -3.23
N VAL A 512 21.86 -1.32 -2.31
CA VAL A 512 23.07 -2.12 -2.57
C VAL A 512 22.85 -3.61 -2.33
N ASP A 513 21.80 -3.96 -1.58
CA ASP A 513 21.38 -5.32 -1.29
C ASP A 513 20.11 -5.71 -2.07
N ASP A 514 19.62 -6.93 -1.82
CA ASP A 514 18.53 -7.55 -2.59
C ASP A 514 17.14 -7.19 -2.08
N GLN A 515 17.04 -6.34 -1.07
CA GLN A 515 15.77 -5.96 -0.49
C GLN A 515 14.94 -5.11 -1.47
N VAL A 516 13.63 -5.31 -1.41
CA VAL A 516 12.67 -4.63 -2.29
C VAL A 516 11.53 -4.01 -1.48
N LYS A 517 10.85 -3.03 -2.08
CA LYS A 517 9.62 -2.46 -1.53
C LYS A 517 8.45 -2.81 -2.44
N ILE A 518 7.43 -3.46 -1.89
CA ILE A 518 6.23 -3.89 -2.61
C ILE A 518 5.02 -3.22 -1.98
N ARG A 519 4.44 -2.23 -2.68
CA ARG A 519 3.27 -1.47 -2.20
C ARG A 519 3.50 -0.84 -0.83
N GLY A 520 4.69 -0.26 -0.64
CA GLY A 520 5.15 0.35 0.60
C GLY A 520 5.68 -0.62 1.66
N ASN A 521 5.51 -1.93 1.46
CA ASN A 521 5.99 -2.95 2.40
C ASN A 521 7.44 -3.30 2.11
N ARG A 522 8.27 -3.28 3.15
CA ARG A 522 9.65 -3.76 3.09
C ARG A 522 9.66 -5.28 3.01
N VAL A 523 10.17 -5.84 1.92
CA VAL A 523 10.26 -7.28 1.70
C VAL A 523 11.73 -7.68 1.49
N GLU A 524 12.19 -8.61 2.30
CA GLU A 524 13.42 -9.35 2.11
C GLU A 524 13.12 -10.62 1.31
N PRO A 525 13.52 -10.72 0.03
CA PRO A 525 13.25 -11.92 -0.76
C PRO A 525 13.76 -13.20 -0.11
N GLY A 526 14.89 -13.11 0.63
CA GLY A 526 15.46 -14.22 1.39
C GLY A 526 14.50 -14.85 2.42
N GLU A 527 13.57 -14.08 3.02
CA GLU A 527 12.54 -14.61 3.91
C GLU A 527 11.53 -15.47 3.16
N VAL A 528 11.11 -15.02 1.98
CA VAL A 528 10.20 -15.78 1.10
C VAL A 528 10.89 -17.02 0.56
N GLU A 529 12.14 -16.90 0.12
CA GLU A 529 12.95 -18.02 -0.35
C GLU A 529 13.19 -19.07 0.73
N ALA A 530 13.41 -18.66 1.98
CA ALA A 530 13.56 -19.58 3.11
C ALA A 530 12.30 -20.41 3.33
N ARG A 531 11.11 -19.78 3.30
CA ARG A 531 9.84 -20.51 3.40
C ARG A 531 9.60 -21.41 2.19
N LEU A 532 9.95 -20.97 0.99
CA LEU A 532 9.85 -21.80 -0.23
C LEU A 532 10.71 -23.06 -0.16
N ARG A 533 11.92 -22.97 0.41
CA ARG A 533 12.81 -24.12 0.60
C ARG A 533 12.30 -25.12 1.65
N GLU A 534 11.36 -24.71 2.52
CA GLU A 534 10.70 -25.61 3.47
C GLU A 534 9.49 -26.34 2.84
N CYS A 535 9.03 -25.92 1.65
CA CYS A 535 7.95 -26.58 0.95
C CYS A 535 8.39 -27.98 0.43
N PRO A 536 7.57 -29.03 0.61
CA PRO A 536 7.84 -30.34 0.03
C PRO A 536 8.01 -30.25 -1.50
N GLY A 537 9.07 -30.88 -2.02
CA GLY A 537 9.34 -30.93 -3.46
C GLY A 537 10.08 -29.71 -4.05
N VAL A 538 10.52 -28.76 -3.22
CA VAL A 538 11.38 -27.63 -3.64
C VAL A 538 12.83 -27.89 -3.24
N SER A 539 13.76 -27.82 -4.18
CA SER A 539 15.20 -27.96 -3.92
C SER A 539 15.90 -26.60 -3.79
N GLN A 540 15.55 -25.64 -4.64
CA GLN A 540 16.06 -24.27 -4.59
C GLN A 540 14.95 -23.27 -4.90
N ALA A 541 15.07 -22.07 -4.38
CA ALA A 541 14.16 -20.98 -4.66
C ALA A 541 14.91 -19.65 -4.71
N ALA A 542 14.50 -18.79 -5.64
CA ALA A 542 14.92 -17.40 -5.74
C ALA A 542 13.67 -16.53 -5.89
N VAL A 543 13.62 -15.39 -5.19
CA VAL A 543 12.49 -14.46 -5.27
C VAL A 543 12.99 -13.10 -5.73
N VAL A 544 12.26 -12.48 -6.64
CA VAL A 544 12.60 -11.15 -7.18
C VAL A 544 11.34 -10.30 -7.31
N ALA A 545 11.52 -8.98 -7.24
CA ALA A 545 10.50 -8.04 -7.68
C ALA A 545 10.57 -7.91 -9.22
N TRP A 546 9.43 -8.06 -9.88
CA TRP A 546 9.31 -7.99 -11.33
C TRP A 546 8.22 -7.02 -11.80
N PRO A 547 8.49 -6.15 -12.79
CA PRO A 547 9.82 -5.87 -13.35
C PRO A 547 10.75 -5.23 -12.29
N PRO A 548 12.06 -5.47 -12.33
CA PRO A 548 12.97 -4.91 -11.34
C PRO A 548 12.93 -3.38 -11.31
N GLY A 549 12.75 -2.80 -10.13
CA GLY A 549 12.72 -1.34 -9.94
C GLY A 549 11.41 -0.65 -10.34
N ALA A 550 10.41 -1.40 -10.83
CA ALA A 550 9.14 -0.83 -11.24
C ALA A 550 8.23 -0.45 -10.04
N PRO A 551 7.49 0.68 -10.09
CA PRO A 551 6.56 1.11 -9.04
C PRO A 551 5.35 0.19 -8.79
N ASP A 552 5.05 -0.69 -9.74
CA ASP A 552 4.00 -1.70 -9.72
C ASP A 552 4.57 -3.14 -9.66
N ALA A 553 5.86 -3.25 -9.31
CA ALA A 553 6.53 -4.54 -9.24
C ALA A 553 5.81 -5.52 -8.30
N ARG A 554 5.76 -6.78 -8.74
CA ARG A 554 5.18 -7.90 -8.00
C ARG A 554 6.27 -8.92 -7.65
N LEU A 555 6.07 -9.68 -6.59
CA LEU A 555 6.99 -10.76 -6.24
C LEU A 555 6.78 -11.95 -7.18
N VAL A 556 7.87 -12.42 -7.79
CA VAL A 556 7.92 -13.63 -8.60
C VAL A 556 8.88 -14.61 -7.95
N ALA A 557 8.43 -15.84 -7.76
CA ALA A 557 9.25 -16.93 -7.24
C ALA A 557 9.71 -17.84 -8.38
N TYR A 558 11.02 -18.04 -8.48
CA TYR A 558 11.65 -19.03 -9.35
C TYR A 558 12.03 -20.24 -8.50
N VAL A 559 11.50 -21.40 -8.85
CA VAL A 559 11.58 -22.61 -8.03
C VAL A 559 12.23 -23.71 -8.83
N VAL A 560 13.24 -24.36 -8.25
CA VAL A 560 13.83 -25.59 -8.78
C VAL A 560 13.17 -26.76 -8.06
N PRO A 561 12.44 -27.64 -8.77
CA PRO A 561 11.87 -28.83 -8.14
C PRO A 561 12.95 -29.78 -7.60
N ALA A 562 12.61 -30.55 -6.57
CA ALA A 562 13.38 -31.72 -6.19
C ALA A 562 13.24 -32.83 -7.25
N GLU A 563 14.20 -33.75 -7.32
CA GLU A 563 14.17 -34.84 -8.30
C GLU A 563 12.87 -35.66 -8.19
N GLY A 564 12.16 -35.81 -9.31
CA GLY A 564 10.85 -36.51 -9.35
C GLY A 564 9.67 -35.73 -8.77
N ALA A 565 9.87 -34.50 -8.29
CA ALA A 565 8.80 -33.64 -7.77
C ALA A 565 8.34 -32.60 -8.81
N ALA A 566 7.07 -32.23 -8.74
CA ALA A 566 6.48 -31.14 -9.52
C ALA A 566 5.54 -30.33 -8.61
N PRO A 567 6.10 -29.51 -7.69
CA PRO A 567 5.27 -28.72 -6.78
C PRO A 567 4.41 -27.74 -7.59
N SER A 568 3.10 -27.74 -7.33
CA SER A 568 2.19 -26.83 -8.02
C SER A 568 2.29 -25.41 -7.46
N ALA A 569 2.08 -24.40 -8.30
CA ALA A 569 2.05 -23.00 -7.85
C ALA A 569 0.99 -22.77 -6.76
N ALA A 570 -0.16 -23.45 -6.86
CA ALA A 570 -1.24 -23.39 -5.89
C ALA A 570 -0.85 -23.97 -4.51
N ASP A 571 -0.13 -25.09 -4.48
CA ASP A 571 0.35 -25.69 -3.24
C ASP A 571 1.39 -24.80 -2.56
N LEU A 572 2.37 -24.31 -3.33
CA LEU A 572 3.39 -23.39 -2.83
C LEU A 572 2.77 -22.12 -2.24
N ARG A 573 1.83 -21.50 -2.97
CA ARG A 573 1.08 -20.33 -2.50
C ARG A 573 0.32 -20.63 -1.20
N THR A 574 -0.29 -21.80 -1.10
CA THR A 574 -1.05 -22.23 0.09
C THR A 574 -0.16 -22.37 1.31
N VAL A 575 1.04 -22.96 1.17
CA VAL A 575 2.02 -23.08 2.26
C VAL A 575 2.53 -21.69 2.67
N LEU A 576 2.90 -20.84 1.71
CA LEU A 576 3.42 -19.51 2.01
C LEU A 576 2.41 -18.62 2.74
N ARG A 577 1.13 -18.67 2.37
CA ARG A 577 0.06 -17.88 3.03
C ARG A 577 -0.13 -18.20 4.52
N ARG A 578 0.31 -19.37 5.00
CA ARG A 578 0.23 -19.73 6.41
C ARG A 578 1.30 -19.05 7.27
N ALA A 579 2.46 -18.77 6.67
CA ALA A 579 3.63 -18.25 7.39
C ALA A 579 3.95 -16.79 7.09
N LEU A 580 3.60 -16.31 5.89
CA LEU A 580 3.99 -14.98 5.41
C LEU A 580 2.78 -14.05 5.30
N PRO A 581 2.94 -12.75 5.66
CA PRO A 581 1.95 -11.73 5.32
C PRO A 581 1.60 -11.74 3.83
N GLU A 582 0.36 -11.36 3.49
CA GLU A 582 -0.15 -11.41 2.11
C GLU A 582 0.76 -10.71 1.10
N TYR A 583 1.32 -9.54 1.46
CA TYR A 583 2.19 -8.76 0.59
C TYR A 583 3.55 -9.42 0.29
N MET A 584 3.96 -10.45 1.05
CA MET A 584 5.18 -11.23 0.82
C MET A 584 4.96 -12.47 -0.03
N VAL A 585 3.70 -12.86 -0.29
CA VAL A 585 3.40 -14.05 -1.08
C VAL A 585 3.58 -13.74 -2.58
N PRO A 586 4.43 -14.49 -3.31
CA PRO A 586 4.63 -14.29 -4.75
C PRO A 586 3.34 -14.38 -5.55
N THR A 587 3.16 -13.50 -6.54
CA THR A 587 2.00 -13.53 -7.44
C THR A 587 2.19 -14.56 -8.56
N ALA A 588 3.43 -14.86 -8.94
CA ALA A 588 3.76 -15.87 -9.94
C ALA A 588 4.85 -16.84 -9.43
N PHE A 589 4.77 -18.09 -9.89
CA PHE A 589 5.73 -19.15 -9.60
C PHE A 589 6.23 -19.76 -10.92
N VAL A 590 7.53 -19.71 -11.13
CA VAL A 590 8.20 -20.16 -12.35
C VAL A 590 9.09 -21.35 -12.02
N ALA A 591 8.79 -22.52 -12.59
CA ALA A 591 9.63 -23.69 -12.42
C ALA A 591 10.86 -23.60 -13.35
N LEU A 592 12.06 -23.75 -12.79
CA LEU A 592 13.31 -23.80 -13.54
C LEU A 592 14.03 -25.13 -13.32
N PRO A 593 14.75 -25.66 -14.32
CA PRO A 593 15.61 -26.83 -14.12
C PRO A 593 16.81 -26.53 -13.21
N ALA A 594 17.28 -25.28 -13.20
CA ALA A 594 18.31 -24.77 -12.30
C ALA A 594 18.22 -23.23 -12.23
N LEU A 595 18.66 -22.64 -11.11
CA LEU A 595 18.79 -21.18 -11.01
C LEU A 595 19.98 -20.70 -11.87
N PRO A 596 19.84 -19.62 -12.66
CA PRO A 596 20.96 -19.06 -13.40
C PRO A 596 21.97 -18.46 -12.42
N LEU A 597 23.23 -18.86 -12.52
CA LEU A 597 24.31 -18.36 -11.67
C LEU A 597 25.31 -17.57 -12.50
N GLY A 598 25.74 -16.42 -11.98
CA GLY A 598 26.81 -15.61 -12.56
C GLY A 598 28.21 -16.18 -12.26
N PRO A 599 29.27 -15.51 -12.75
CA PRO A 599 30.66 -15.96 -12.65
C PRO A 599 31.15 -16.26 -11.22
N HIS A 600 30.57 -15.60 -10.21
CA HIS A 600 30.88 -15.80 -8.80
C HIS A 600 29.95 -16.79 -8.08
N ARG A 601 29.21 -17.63 -8.83
CA ARG A 601 28.20 -18.57 -8.30
C ARG A 601 27.07 -17.91 -7.48
N LYS A 602 26.85 -16.61 -7.67
CA LYS A 602 25.67 -15.89 -7.17
C LYS A 602 24.55 -15.93 -8.21
N LEU A 603 23.30 -15.84 -7.79
CA LEU A 603 22.14 -15.76 -8.69
C LEU A 603 22.31 -14.61 -9.69
N ASP A 604 22.21 -14.92 -10.98
CA ASP A 604 22.14 -13.92 -12.04
C ASP A 604 20.68 -13.56 -12.30
N ARG A 605 20.21 -12.51 -11.64
CA ARG A 605 18.82 -12.04 -11.74
C ARG A 605 18.44 -11.53 -13.12
N ARG A 606 19.43 -11.08 -13.93
CA ARG A 606 19.17 -10.60 -15.29
C ARG A 606 18.93 -11.75 -16.27
N ALA A 607 19.40 -12.95 -15.93
CA ALA A 607 19.22 -14.16 -16.70
C ALA A 607 17.94 -14.93 -16.32
N LEU A 608 17.16 -14.45 -15.34
CA LEU A 608 15.86 -15.04 -15.01
C LEU A 608 14.85 -14.76 -16.13
N PRO A 609 14.10 -15.77 -16.61
CA PRO A 609 13.12 -15.58 -17.68
C PRO A 609 11.91 -14.76 -17.19
N PRO A 610 11.25 -13.99 -18.06
CA PRO A 610 10.01 -13.30 -17.71
C PRO A 610 8.94 -14.28 -17.19
N PRO A 611 8.14 -13.92 -16.17
CA PRO A 611 7.11 -14.80 -15.62
C PRO A 611 6.03 -15.17 -16.65
N ASP A 612 5.76 -14.28 -17.60
CA ASP A 612 4.69 -14.44 -18.59
C ASP A 612 5.05 -15.45 -19.70
N GLU A 613 6.33 -15.82 -19.84
CA GLU A 613 6.80 -16.81 -20.83
C GLU A 613 6.94 -18.23 -20.26
N ALA A 614 6.91 -18.39 -18.92
CA ALA A 614 7.24 -19.64 -18.24
C ALA A 614 6.07 -20.29 -17.49
N GLY A 615 4.89 -19.66 -17.46
CA GLY A 615 3.66 -20.23 -16.92
C GLY A 615 2.99 -21.17 -17.93
N GLN A 616 2.72 -22.41 -17.53
CA GLN A 616 1.90 -23.35 -18.31
C GLN A 616 0.52 -22.72 -18.53
N ALA A 617 0.26 -22.19 -19.73
CA ALA A 617 -1.06 -21.75 -20.12
C ALA A 617 -2.01 -22.97 -20.05
N ALA A 618 -2.91 -22.98 -19.07
CA ALA A 618 -4.06 -23.86 -19.11
C ALA A 618 -4.78 -23.67 -20.46
N ALA A 619 -5.36 -24.74 -21.01
CA ALA A 619 -6.09 -24.64 -22.27
C ALA A 619 -7.16 -23.53 -22.16
N TYR A 620 -7.11 -22.56 -23.06
CA TYR A 620 -8.02 -21.42 -23.05
C TYR A 620 -9.48 -21.88 -23.24
N VAL A 621 -10.32 -21.56 -22.25
CA VAL A 621 -11.77 -21.77 -22.28
C VAL A 621 -12.49 -20.42 -22.26
N GLU A 622 -13.33 -20.16 -23.27
CA GLU A 622 -14.12 -18.93 -23.39
C GLU A 622 -15.22 -18.80 -22.33
N PRO A 623 -15.63 -17.57 -21.95
CA PRO A 623 -16.83 -17.32 -21.16
C PRO A 623 -18.07 -18.00 -21.75
N ARG A 624 -18.73 -18.83 -20.95
CA ARG A 624 -19.81 -19.72 -21.39
C ARG A 624 -21.20 -19.09 -21.31
N HIS A 625 -21.35 -18.04 -20.50
CA HIS A 625 -22.62 -17.38 -20.24
C HIS A 625 -22.44 -15.89 -19.87
N PRO A 626 -23.51 -15.06 -19.94
CA PRO A 626 -23.38 -13.59 -19.86
C PRO A 626 -22.66 -13.07 -18.60
N LEU A 627 -22.86 -13.74 -17.47
CA LEU A 627 -22.22 -13.39 -16.21
C LEU A 627 -20.69 -13.58 -16.27
N GLU A 628 -20.21 -14.74 -16.73
CA GLU A 628 -18.77 -14.94 -16.98
C GLU A 628 -18.21 -13.92 -17.97
N TRP A 629 -18.99 -13.53 -18.99
CA TRP A 629 -18.57 -12.55 -19.98
C TRP A 629 -18.38 -11.17 -19.37
N GLN A 630 -19.30 -10.71 -18.53
CA GLN A 630 -19.19 -9.44 -17.81
C GLN A 630 -18.02 -9.45 -16.83
N ILE A 631 -17.87 -10.52 -16.04
CA ILE A 631 -16.74 -10.65 -15.09
C ILE A 631 -15.41 -10.63 -15.86
N ALA A 632 -15.30 -11.36 -16.98
CA ALA A 632 -14.11 -11.37 -17.82
C ALA A 632 -13.81 -9.98 -18.41
N VAL A 633 -14.82 -9.21 -18.84
CA VAL A 633 -14.63 -7.83 -19.33
C VAL A 633 -14.08 -6.92 -18.24
N ILE A 634 -14.64 -6.99 -17.04
CA ILE A 634 -14.17 -6.21 -15.88
C ILE A 634 -12.71 -6.58 -15.58
N TRP A 635 -12.38 -7.87 -15.58
CA TRP A 635 -11.01 -8.33 -15.36
C TRP A 635 -10.04 -7.84 -16.43
N ARG A 636 -10.38 -7.93 -17.72
CA ARG A 636 -9.51 -7.42 -18.80
C ARG A 636 -9.22 -5.94 -18.63
N ALA A 637 -10.22 -5.16 -18.23
CA ALA A 637 -10.07 -3.73 -18.01
C ALA A 637 -9.19 -3.40 -16.79
N LEU A 638 -9.18 -4.25 -15.76
CA LEU A 638 -8.38 -4.05 -14.55
C LEU A 638 -6.95 -4.60 -14.67
N LEU A 639 -6.80 -5.76 -15.31
CA LEU A 639 -5.52 -6.46 -15.44
C LEU A 639 -4.75 -6.07 -16.71
N THR A 640 -5.39 -5.34 -17.62
CA THR A 640 -4.81 -4.90 -18.90
C THR A 640 -4.36 -6.06 -19.80
N VAL A 641 -5.02 -7.22 -19.68
CA VAL A 641 -4.72 -8.43 -20.46
C VAL A 641 -5.69 -8.59 -21.65
N PRO A 642 -5.21 -9.04 -22.83
CA PRO A 642 -6.02 -9.09 -24.04
C PRO A 642 -7.08 -10.21 -24.03
N ARG A 643 -6.80 -11.34 -23.36
CA ARG A 643 -7.71 -12.50 -23.25
C ARG A 643 -7.67 -13.07 -21.83
N ILE A 644 -8.81 -13.58 -21.38
CA ILE A 644 -8.99 -14.22 -20.07
C ILE A 644 -9.84 -15.48 -20.27
N SER A 645 -9.30 -16.63 -19.88
CA SER A 645 -10.06 -17.87 -19.76
C SER A 645 -10.91 -17.86 -18.49
N VAL A 646 -12.03 -18.57 -18.51
CA VAL A 646 -12.89 -18.70 -17.32
C VAL A 646 -12.21 -19.33 -16.10
N PHE A 647 -11.11 -20.04 -16.31
CA PHE A 647 -10.33 -20.70 -15.28
C PHE A 647 -9.00 -20.00 -14.96
N ASP A 648 -8.70 -18.88 -15.63
CA ASP A 648 -7.50 -18.11 -15.28
C ASP A 648 -7.63 -17.59 -13.84
N ASP A 649 -6.53 -17.69 -13.09
CA ASP A 649 -6.45 -17.15 -11.74
C ASP A 649 -6.18 -15.64 -11.80
N PHE A 650 -7.02 -14.87 -11.09
CA PHE A 650 -6.93 -13.41 -11.02
C PHE A 650 -5.53 -12.93 -10.63
N PHE A 651 -4.91 -13.58 -9.64
CA PHE A 651 -3.64 -13.19 -9.07
C PHE A 651 -2.47 -13.63 -9.94
N GLU A 652 -2.59 -14.76 -10.64
CA GLU A 652 -1.60 -15.20 -11.63
C GLU A 652 -1.54 -14.27 -12.84
N LEU A 653 -2.67 -13.71 -13.24
CA LEU A 653 -2.76 -12.67 -14.28
C LEU A 653 -2.27 -11.28 -13.81
N GLY A 654 -1.61 -11.19 -12.64
CA GLY A 654 -1.08 -9.94 -12.09
C GLY A 654 -2.05 -9.19 -11.18
N GLY A 655 -3.21 -9.77 -10.88
CA GLY A 655 -4.16 -9.25 -9.91
C GLY A 655 -3.59 -9.22 -8.49
N HIS A 656 -4.10 -8.31 -7.68
CA HIS A 656 -3.67 -8.13 -6.30
C HIS A 656 -4.74 -7.47 -5.45
N SER A 657 -4.53 -7.37 -4.12
CA SER A 657 -5.51 -6.90 -3.14
C SER A 657 -6.19 -5.58 -3.54
N LEU A 658 -5.42 -4.60 -4.03
CA LEU A 658 -5.99 -3.35 -4.56
C LEU A 658 -6.86 -3.55 -5.82
N LEU A 659 -6.41 -4.29 -6.83
CA LEU A 659 -7.23 -4.60 -8.01
C LEU A 659 -8.42 -5.49 -7.66
N ALA A 660 -8.30 -6.32 -6.62
CA ALA A 660 -9.37 -7.17 -6.11
C ALA A 660 -10.49 -6.33 -5.47
N VAL A 661 -10.16 -5.30 -4.69
CA VAL A 661 -11.14 -4.34 -4.16
C VAL A 661 -11.83 -3.59 -5.31
N GLN A 662 -11.06 -3.10 -6.29
CA GLN A 662 -11.63 -2.46 -7.48
C GLN A 662 -12.54 -3.41 -8.28
N LEU A 663 -12.16 -4.68 -8.39
CA LEU A 663 -12.94 -5.72 -9.01
C LEU A 663 -14.26 -5.93 -8.26
N MET A 664 -14.24 -6.10 -6.93
CA MET A 664 -15.46 -6.28 -6.14
C MET A 664 -16.41 -5.09 -6.32
N HIS A 665 -15.88 -3.87 -6.35
CA HIS A 665 -16.69 -2.67 -6.55
C HIS A 665 -17.29 -2.59 -7.96
N ARG A 666 -16.51 -2.93 -9.00
CA ARG A 666 -17.04 -3.00 -10.37
C ARG A 666 -18.04 -4.14 -10.55
N LEU A 667 -17.84 -5.27 -9.87
CA LEU A 667 -18.84 -6.34 -9.81
C LEU A 667 -20.15 -5.82 -9.19
N GLU A 668 -20.08 -5.08 -8.09
CA GLU A 668 -21.27 -4.48 -7.49
C GLU A 668 -21.95 -3.47 -8.44
N ALA A 669 -21.18 -2.58 -9.07
CA ALA A 669 -21.73 -1.54 -9.95
C ALA A 669 -22.27 -2.08 -11.29
N GLU A 670 -21.55 -3.00 -11.93
CA GLU A 670 -21.84 -3.47 -13.28
C GLU A 670 -22.70 -4.74 -13.29
N VAL A 671 -22.51 -5.63 -12.32
CA VAL A 671 -23.21 -6.92 -12.19
C VAL A 671 -24.34 -6.85 -11.15
N GLY A 672 -24.29 -5.90 -10.20
CA GLY A 672 -25.32 -5.74 -9.17
C GLY A 672 -25.21 -6.73 -8.01
N SER A 673 -24.07 -7.41 -7.87
CA SER A 673 -23.82 -8.39 -6.81
C SER A 673 -22.70 -7.91 -5.89
N ARG A 674 -23.01 -7.80 -4.59
CA ARG A 674 -22.06 -7.44 -3.55
C ARG A 674 -21.49 -8.71 -2.94
N LEU A 675 -20.37 -9.19 -3.51
CA LEU A 675 -19.61 -10.29 -2.94
C LEU A 675 -18.62 -9.80 -1.88
N PRO A 676 -18.43 -10.54 -0.78
CA PRO A 676 -17.30 -10.26 0.11
C PRO A 676 -15.99 -10.52 -0.63
N LEU A 677 -14.95 -9.73 -0.35
CA LEU A 677 -13.64 -9.88 -0.97
C LEU A 677 -13.07 -11.30 -0.81
N THR A 678 -13.41 -11.98 0.29
CA THR A 678 -13.07 -13.39 0.55
C THR A 678 -13.54 -14.35 -0.52
N ALA A 679 -14.61 -14.03 -1.27
CA ALA A 679 -15.10 -14.84 -2.38
C ALA A 679 -14.07 -14.93 -3.52
N LEU A 680 -13.40 -13.83 -3.86
CA LEU A 680 -12.32 -13.84 -4.84
C LEU A 680 -11.13 -14.67 -4.35
N PHE A 681 -10.74 -14.52 -3.09
CA PHE A 681 -9.61 -15.29 -2.55
C PHE A 681 -9.89 -16.79 -2.46
N SER A 682 -11.15 -17.16 -2.23
CA SER A 682 -11.58 -18.57 -2.13
C SER A 682 -11.70 -19.23 -3.50
N THR A 683 -12.18 -18.48 -4.51
CA THR A 683 -12.36 -18.96 -5.88
C THR A 683 -11.89 -17.88 -6.86
N PRO A 684 -10.57 -17.75 -7.08
CA PRO A 684 -9.97 -16.64 -7.81
C PRO A 684 -10.08 -16.78 -9.33
N THR A 685 -11.17 -17.33 -9.84
CA THR A 685 -11.41 -17.54 -11.27
C THR A 685 -12.71 -16.88 -11.70
N VAL A 686 -12.83 -16.53 -12.98
CA VAL A 686 -14.08 -15.97 -13.55
C VAL A 686 -15.25 -16.94 -13.33
N ALA A 687 -15.05 -18.25 -13.55
CA ALA A 687 -16.04 -19.28 -13.28
C ALA A 687 -16.40 -19.37 -11.79
N GLY A 688 -15.41 -19.28 -10.90
CA GLY A 688 -15.59 -19.32 -9.46
C GLY A 688 -16.41 -18.14 -8.93
N LEU A 689 -16.07 -16.93 -9.38
CA LEU A 689 -16.83 -15.71 -9.06
C LEU A 689 -18.24 -15.75 -9.63
N ALA A 690 -18.42 -16.19 -10.88
CA ALA A 690 -19.75 -16.32 -11.48
C ALA A 690 -20.63 -17.27 -10.66
N ALA A 691 -20.09 -18.40 -10.20
CA ALA A 691 -20.79 -19.33 -9.32
C ALA A 691 -21.08 -18.71 -7.93
N ALA A 692 -20.20 -17.86 -7.41
CA ALA A 692 -20.43 -17.15 -6.15
C ALA A 692 -21.58 -16.13 -6.26
N VAL A 693 -21.62 -15.35 -7.34
CA VAL A 693 -22.73 -14.43 -7.65
C VAL A 693 -24.05 -15.19 -7.79
N GLN A 694 -24.06 -16.29 -8.55
CA GLN A 694 -25.27 -17.12 -8.73
C GLN A 694 -25.80 -17.71 -7.42
N ARG A 695 -24.91 -18.08 -6.48
CA ARG A 695 -25.28 -18.56 -5.15
C ARG A 695 -25.88 -17.48 -4.26
N GLN A 696 -25.49 -16.21 -4.43
CA GLN A 696 -26.15 -15.09 -3.75
C GLN A 696 -27.53 -14.77 -4.36
N GLU A 697 -27.67 -14.88 -5.68
CA GLU A 697 -28.94 -14.60 -6.37
C GLU A 697 -30.00 -15.70 -6.21
N THR A 698 -29.64 -16.89 -5.68
CA THR A 698 -30.57 -18.00 -5.46
C THR A 698 -31.38 -17.91 -4.15
N ILE A 699 -31.36 -16.77 -3.45
CA ILE A 699 -32.13 -16.54 -2.23
C ILE A 699 -33.24 -15.50 -2.50
N GLY A 700 -34.43 -16.00 -2.88
CA GLY A 700 -35.70 -15.25 -2.92
C GLY A 700 -36.86 -16.13 -3.46
N PRO A 701 -37.90 -16.44 -2.67
CA PRO A 701 -39.01 -17.32 -3.08
C PRO A 701 -40.11 -16.66 -3.94
N ASP A 702 -39.97 -15.39 -4.31
CA ASP A 702 -41.09 -14.57 -4.80
C ASP A 702 -41.20 -14.52 -6.34
N LEU A 703 -42.43 -14.68 -6.84
CA LEU A 703 -42.78 -14.56 -8.28
C LEU A 703 -42.57 -13.14 -8.81
N VAL A 704 -42.47 -12.14 -7.93
CA VAL A 704 -42.27 -10.73 -8.28
C VAL A 704 -41.05 -10.23 -7.53
N VAL A 705 -39.98 -9.92 -8.27
CA VAL A 705 -38.72 -9.46 -7.72
C VAL A 705 -38.56 -7.96 -7.98
N PRO A 706 -38.37 -7.13 -6.95
CA PRO A 706 -38.12 -5.71 -7.15
C PRO A 706 -36.75 -5.51 -7.81
N VAL A 707 -36.75 -4.88 -8.99
CA VAL A 707 -35.53 -4.39 -9.63
C VAL A 707 -35.26 -2.94 -9.19
N ARG A 708 -36.35 -2.17 -9.03
CA ARG A 708 -36.36 -0.82 -8.43
C ARG A 708 -37.70 -0.63 -7.71
N ALA A 709 -37.69 -0.61 -6.38
CA ALA A 709 -38.92 -0.64 -5.58
C ALA A 709 -39.59 0.75 -5.38
N SER A 710 -38.83 1.82 -5.52
CA SER A 710 -39.25 3.20 -5.22
C SER A 710 -39.29 4.08 -6.47
N GLY A 711 -40.17 5.09 -6.46
CA GLY A 711 -40.32 6.08 -7.52
C GLY A 711 -41.72 6.70 -7.53
N ALA A 712 -41.86 7.91 -8.07
CA ALA A 712 -43.13 8.63 -8.13
C ALA A 712 -44.05 8.22 -9.31
N GLU A 713 -43.54 7.48 -10.30
CA GLU A 713 -44.32 7.03 -11.46
C GLU A 713 -45.02 5.66 -11.23
N PRO A 714 -46.00 5.28 -12.06
CA PRO A 714 -46.65 3.97 -11.96
C PRO A 714 -45.69 2.80 -12.18
N ALA A 715 -45.73 1.83 -11.26
CA ALA A 715 -44.93 0.61 -11.29
C ALA A 715 -45.09 -0.18 -12.58
N PHE A 716 -43.97 -0.61 -13.15
CA PHE A 716 -43.89 -1.45 -14.35
C PHE A 716 -43.55 -2.90 -13.97
N PHE A 717 -44.41 -3.84 -14.35
CA PHE A 717 -44.19 -5.28 -14.14
C PHE A 717 -43.78 -5.95 -15.44
N PHE A 718 -42.57 -6.53 -15.47
CA PHE A 718 -41.99 -7.08 -16.69
C PHE A 718 -41.73 -8.59 -16.61
N PHE A 719 -42.35 -9.35 -17.50
CA PHE A 719 -42.24 -10.81 -17.63
C PHE A 719 -41.11 -11.20 -18.58
N HIS A 720 -40.12 -11.96 -18.10
CA HIS A 720 -39.02 -12.43 -18.96
C HIS A 720 -39.36 -13.80 -19.60
N GLY A 721 -38.83 -14.03 -20.81
CA GLY A 721 -39.13 -15.22 -21.61
C GLY A 721 -38.27 -16.46 -21.37
N ASP A 722 -37.14 -16.34 -20.65
CA ASP A 722 -36.22 -17.45 -20.37
C ASP A 722 -36.43 -18.00 -18.95
N TYR A 723 -36.48 -19.32 -18.83
CA TYR A 723 -36.80 -20.05 -17.60
C TYR A 723 -35.60 -20.19 -16.65
N ARG A 724 -34.38 -19.79 -17.06
CA ARG A 724 -33.15 -19.90 -16.23
C ARG A 724 -32.27 -18.65 -16.15
N GLY A 725 -32.59 -17.58 -16.88
CA GLY A 725 -31.75 -16.37 -16.98
C GLY A 725 -32.11 -15.24 -16.01
N GLY A 726 -32.25 -15.56 -14.72
CA GLY A 726 -32.72 -14.68 -13.63
C GLY A 726 -32.58 -13.16 -13.87
N GLY A 727 -33.70 -12.47 -14.10
CA GLY A 727 -33.83 -11.00 -14.02
C GLY A 727 -32.95 -10.13 -14.94
N PHE A 728 -32.05 -10.70 -15.75
CA PHE A 728 -31.01 -9.95 -16.46
C PHE A 728 -31.56 -8.89 -17.44
N TYR A 729 -32.49 -9.30 -18.32
CA TYR A 729 -33.16 -8.38 -19.25
C TYR A 729 -33.96 -7.30 -18.51
N SER A 730 -34.56 -7.65 -17.38
CA SER A 730 -35.34 -6.73 -16.55
C SER A 730 -34.46 -5.61 -15.97
N ARG A 731 -33.21 -5.89 -15.57
CA ARG A 731 -32.26 -4.88 -15.09
C ARG A 731 -31.78 -3.92 -16.20
N ILE A 732 -31.54 -4.43 -17.41
CA ILE A 732 -31.16 -3.60 -18.56
C ILE A 732 -32.32 -2.67 -18.96
N LEU A 733 -33.53 -3.22 -19.06
CA LEU A 733 -34.71 -2.44 -19.41
C LEU A 733 -35.03 -1.37 -18.35
N ALA A 734 -34.88 -1.70 -17.05
CA ALA A 734 -35.07 -0.74 -15.97
C ALA A 734 -34.11 0.46 -16.05
N ARG A 735 -32.87 0.27 -16.55
CA ARG A 735 -31.90 1.36 -16.78
C ARG A 735 -32.29 2.27 -17.95
N GLY A 736 -33.03 1.75 -18.93
CA GLY A 736 -33.53 2.54 -20.07
C GLY A 736 -34.81 3.33 -19.76
N LEU A 737 -35.42 3.11 -18.59
CA LEU A 737 -36.63 3.80 -18.12
C LEU A 737 -36.29 4.89 -17.10
N SER A 738 -37.22 5.83 -16.90
CA SER A 738 -37.13 6.90 -15.91
C SER A 738 -36.70 6.35 -14.53
N PRO A 739 -35.72 6.99 -13.83
CA PRO A 739 -35.34 6.60 -12.47
C PRO A 739 -36.51 6.63 -11.48
N GLU A 740 -37.53 7.46 -11.75
CA GLU A 740 -38.73 7.61 -10.93
C GLU A 740 -39.79 6.52 -11.16
N GLN A 741 -39.53 5.54 -12.05
CA GLN A 741 -40.47 4.46 -12.32
C GLN A 741 -40.12 3.18 -11.55
N PRO A 742 -40.91 2.73 -10.56
CA PRO A 742 -40.71 1.44 -9.93
C PRO A 742 -40.77 0.32 -10.99
N PHE A 743 -39.86 -0.64 -10.92
CA PHE A 743 -39.73 -1.72 -11.90
C PHE A 743 -39.60 -3.07 -11.19
N TYR A 744 -40.45 -4.01 -11.58
CA TYR A 744 -40.54 -5.34 -10.99
C TYR A 744 -40.36 -6.39 -12.08
N ALA A 745 -39.45 -7.34 -11.86
CA ALA A 745 -39.33 -8.52 -12.69
C ALA A 745 -40.36 -9.57 -12.24
N VAL A 746 -41.12 -10.12 -13.18
CA VAL A 746 -42.12 -11.14 -12.90
C VAL A 746 -41.68 -12.47 -13.49
N HIS A 747 -41.57 -13.48 -12.62
CA HIS A 747 -41.19 -14.84 -12.96
C HIS A 747 -42.46 -15.66 -13.23
N PRO A 748 -42.66 -16.24 -14.44
CA PRO A 748 -43.83 -17.08 -14.74
C PRO A 748 -43.88 -18.40 -13.95
N HIS A 749 -42.82 -18.73 -13.22
CA HIS A 749 -42.67 -19.93 -12.42
C HIS A 749 -41.81 -19.65 -11.17
N PRO A 750 -42.10 -20.24 -10.00
CA PRO A 750 -41.20 -20.17 -8.85
C PRO A 750 -39.79 -20.68 -9.19
N LEU A 751 -38.74 -19.99 -8.76
CA LEU A 751 -37.34 -20.43 -8.97
C LEU A 751 -36.92 -21.60 -8.03
N THR A 752 -37.88 -22.25 -7.37
CA THR A 752 -37.69 -23.35 -6.40
C THR A 752 -38.31 -24.66 -6.90
N SER A 753 -38.03 -25.77 -6.23
CA SER A 753 -38.51 -27.14 -6.55
C SER A 753 -40.01 -27.38 -6.36
N ARG A 754 -40.84 -26.33 -6.39
CA ARG A 754 -42.31 -26.45 -6.33
C ARG A 754 -42.85 -26.97 -7.66
N THR A 755 -43.94 -27.75 -7.58
CA THR A 755 -44.67 -28.23 -8.75
C THR A 755 -45.26 -27.07 -9.55
N VAL A 756 -44.92 -27.01 -10.84
CA VAL A 756 -45.48 -26.06 -11.82
C VAL A 756 -46.97 -26.33 -11.96
N PRO A 757 -47.86 -25.32 -11.93
CA PRO A 757 -49.25 -25.52 -12.32
C PRO A 757 -49.34 -25.96 -13.79
N ASP A 758 -50.06 -27.05 -14.07
CA ASP A 758 -50.11 -27.67 -15.41
C ASP A 758 -50.90 -26.86 -16.46
N THR A 759 -51.52 -25.75 -16.08
CA THR A 759 -52.35 -24.92 -16.96
C THR A 759 -51.99 -23.44 -16.89
N MET A 760 -52.09 -22.75 -18.04
CA MET A 760 -51.88 -21.30 -18.12
C MET A 760 -52.81 -20.52 -17.19
N ALA A 761 -54.06 -20.95 -17.05
CA ALA A 761 -55.05 -20.28 -16.19
C ALA A 761 -54.65 -20.31 -14.71
N ALA A 762 -54.10 -21.44 -14.23
CA ALA A 762 -53.61 -21.56 -12.86
C ALA A 762 -52.37 -20.69 -12.62
N MET A 763 -51.40 -20.70 -13.56
CA MET A 763 -50.21 -19.83 -13.48
C MET A 763 -50.59 -18.35 -13.45
N VAL A 764 -51.51 -17.92 -14.32
CA VAL A 764 -51.98 -16.52 -14.37
C VAL A 764 -52.67 -16.12 -13.07
N THR A 765 -53.38 -17.03 -12.41
CA THR A 765 -54.04 -16.76 -11.12
C THR A 765 -53.01 -16.44 -10.03
N GLU A 766 -51.93 -17.23 -9.94
CA GLU A 766 -50.84 -16.98 -8.98
C GLU A 766 -50.09 -15.67 -9.30
N LEU A 767 -49.83 -15.39 -10.58
CA LEU A 767 -49.15 -14.18 -11.03
C LEU A 767 -49.96 -12.91 -10.73
N VAL A 768 -51.28 -12.94 -10.95
CA VAL A 768 -52.18 -11.83 -10.60
C VAL A 768 -52.18 -11.60 -9.09
N ALA A 769 -52.24 -12.66 -8.28
CA ALA A 769 -52.18 -12.53 -6.82
C ALA A 769 -50.85 -11.91 -6.35
N ALA A 770 -49.72 -12.35 -6.93
CA ALA A 770 -48.39 -11.82 -6.60
C ALA A 770 -48.23 -10.35 -7.01
N ILE A 771 -48.73 -9.96 -8.19
CA ILE A 771 -48.73 -8.56 -8.63
C ILE A 771 -49.60 -7.69 -7.73
N ARG A 772 -50.78 -8.19 -7.30
CA ARG A 772 -51.67 -7.47 -6.38
C ARG A 772 -51.09 -7.30 -4.98
N ALA A 773 -50.25 -8.23 -4.53
CA ALA A 773 -49.53 -8.07 -3.27
C ALA A 773 -48.57 -6.86 -3.30
N VAL A 774 -48.00 -6.56 -4.47
CA VAL A 774 -47.14 -5.38 -4.67
C VAL A 774 -47.98 -4.12 -4.93
N ARG A 775 -49.03 -4.24 -5.75
CA ARG A 775 -49.91 -3.12 -6.10
C ARG A 775 -51.38 -3.58 -6.08
N PRO A 776 -52.15 -3.26 -5.03
CA PRO A 776 -53.50 -3.82 -4.85
C PRO A 776 -54.54 -3.42 -5.90
N ARG A 777 -54.38 -2.28 -6.57
CA ARG A 777 -55.29 -1.78 -7.60
C ARG A 777 -54.56 -1.10 -8.75
N GLY A 778 -55.19 -1.15 -9.93
CA GLY A 778 -54.73 -0.45 -11.12
C GLY A 778 -54.65 1.08 -10.97
N PRO A 779 -54.06 1.77 -11.96
CA PRO A 779 -53.72 1.21 -13.26
C PRO A 779 -52.39 0.44 -13.30
N TYR A 780 -52.36 -0.73 -13.98
CA TYR A 780 -51.15 -1.55 -14.14
C TYR A 780 -50.41 -1.23 -15.44
N ARG A 781 -49.08 -1.20 -15.39
CA ARG A 781 -48.21 -1.21 -16.57
C ARG A 781 -47.50 -2.55 -16.63
N LEU A 782 -47.76 -3.30 -17.69
CA LEU A 782 -47.27 -4.65 -17.89
C LEU A 782 -46.40 -4.71 -19.14
N GLY A 783 -45.41 -5.59 -19.16
CA GLY A 783 -44.70 -5.89 -20.39
C GLY A 783 -44.00 -7.22 -20.34
N GLY A 784 -43.60 -7.74 -21.50
CA GLY A 784 -42.84 -8.98 -21.51
C GLY A 784 -42.08 -9.21 -22.81
N HIS A 785 -41.00 -9.97 -22.70
CA HIS A 785 -40.15 -10.36 -23.82
C HIS A 785 -40.40 -11.82 -24.22
N CYS A 786 -40.48 -12.09 -25.53
CA CYS A 786 -40.66 -13.44 -26.08
C CYS A 786 -41.87 -14.15 -25.43
N ASN A 787 -41.68 -15.32 -24.81
CA ASN A 787 -42.73 -16.05 -24.10
C ASN A 787 -43.31 -15.28 -22.91
N GLY A 788 -42.54 -14.40 -22.27
CA GLY A 788 -43.00 -13.53 -21.19
C GLY A 788 -44.11 -12.57 -21.65
N GLY A 789 -44.11 -12.19 -22.93
CA GLY A 789 -45.17 -11.37 -23.53
C GLY A 789 -46.56 -12.06 -23.50
N MET A 790 -46.61 -13.39 -23.56
CA MET A 790 -47.87 -14.13 -23.43
C MET A 790 -48.43 -14.08 -22.01
N PHE A 791 -47.55 -14.21 -21.01
CA PHE A 791 -47.95 -14.10 -19.61
C PHE A 791 -48.41 -12.68 -19.29
N ALA A 792 -47.68 -11.66 -19.77
CA ALA A 792 -48.10 -10.26 -19.65
C ALA A 792 -49.50 -10.04 -20.26
N PHE A 793 -49.77 -10.63 -21.43
CA PHE A 793 -51.07 -10.53 -22.09
C PHE A 793 -52.20 -11.23 -21.31
N GLU A 794 -52.00 -12.47 -20.86
CA GLU A 794 -53.04 -13.20 -20.12
C GLU A 794 -53.30 -12.58 -18.73
N VAL A 795 -52.26 -12.08 -18.07
CA VAL A 795 -52.40 -11.32 -16.82
C VAL A 795 -53.17 -10.02 -17.06
N ALA A 796 -52.84 -9.27 -18.12
CA ALA A 796 -53.59 -8.06 -18.49
C ALA A 796 -55.07 -8.37 -18.72
N ARG A 797 -55.36 -9.42 -19.51
CA ARG A 797 -56.72 -9.87 -19.81
C ARG A 797 -57.49 -10.25 -18.55
N ARG A 798 -56.82 -10.89 -17.58
CA ARG A 798 -57.43 -11.28 -16.31
C ARG A 798 -57.71 -10.08 -15.40
N LEU A 799 -56.76 -9.15 -15.27
CA LEU A 799 -56.93 -7.92 -14.48
C LEU A 799 -58.09 -7.07 -15.00
N VAL A 800 -58.19 -6.87 -16.32
CA VAL A 800 -59.30 -6.12 -16.95
C VAL A 800 -60.65 -6.80 -16.72
N ALA A 801 -60.71 -8.13 -16.85
CA ALA A 801 -61.94 -8.88 -16.60
C ALA A 801 -62.42 -8.79 -15.13
N GLU A 802 -61.50 -8.53 -14.20
CA GLU A 802 -61.77 -8.35 -12.77
C GLU A 802 -61.98 -6.87 -12.37
N GLY A 803 -62.04 -5.95 -13.35
CA GLY A 803 -62.37 -4.54 -13.14
C GLY A 803 -61.19 -3.60 -12.87
N ASP A 804 -59.95 -4.08 -13.02
CA ASP A 804 -58.75 -3.23 -12.93
C ASP A 804 -58.40 -2.59 -14.28
N GLU A 805 -57.78 -1.39 -14.25
CA GLU A 805 -57.26 -0.71 -15.44
C GLU A 805 -55.82 -1.15 -15.78
N VAL A 806 -55.50 -1.29 -17.06
CA VAL A 806 -54.15 -1.59 -17.57
C VAL A 806 -53.74 -0.50 -18.55
N ASP A 807 -52.96 0.48 -18.07
CA ASP A 807 -52.54 1.67 -18.83
C ASP A 807 -51.60 1.33 -20.00
N ALA A 808 -50.79 0.30 -19.84
CA ALA A 808 -49.81 -0.08 -20.84
C ALA A 808 -49.56 -1.59 -20.82
N LEU A 809 -49.53 -2.18 -22.01
CA LEU A 809 -49.06 -3.55 -22.25
C LEU A 809 -47.99 -3.51 -23.34
N VAL A 810 -46.74 -3.77 -22.96
CA VAL A 810 -45.58 -3.72 -23.88
C VAL A 810 -45.10 -5.14 -24.19
N ILE A 811 -45.24 -5.59 -25.44
CA ILE A 811 -44.75 -6.90 -25.87
C ILE A 811 -43.54 -6.71 -26.78
N ILE A 812 -42.40 -7.25 -26.36
CA ILE A 812 -41.13 -7.16 -27.09
C ILE A 812 -40.84 -8.53 -27.71
N ASP A 813 -40.80 -8.59 -29.04
CA ASP A 813 -40.48 -9.80 -29.81
C ASP A 813 -41.35 -11.04 -29.43
N GLY A 814 -42.61 -10.79 -29.10
CA GLY A 814 -43.61 -11.84 -28.84
C GLY A 814 -44.48 -12.09 -30.07
N SER A 815 -44.75 -13.36 -30.41
CA SER A 815 -45.60 -13.72 -31.55
C SER A 815 -46.88 -14.46 -31.14
N ALA A 816 -48.02 -14.14 -31.79
CA ALA A 816 -49.28 -14.87 -31.62
C ALA A 816 -49.23 -16.33 -32.13
N ARG A 817 -48.19 -16.71 -32.90
CA ARG A 817 -47.95 -18.11 -33.30
C ARG A 817 -47.50 -19.00 -32.14
N ASN A 818 -47.08 -18.41 -31.02
CA ASN A 818 -46.77 -19.14 -29.78
C ASN A 818 -48.04 -19.48 -28.95
N ALA A 819 -49.21 -18.97 -29.34
CA ALA A 819 -50.50 -19.23 -28.67
C ALA A 819 -51.08 -20.64 -28.92
N ARG A 820 -50.43 -21.47 -29.76
CA ARG A 820 -50.66 -22.93 -29.74
C ARG A 820 -49.71 -23.54 -28.73
N PHE A 821 -50.22 -23.75 -27.51
CA PHE A 821 -49.75 -24.78 -26.60
C PHE A 821 -49.41 -26.06 -27.39
N ARG A 822 -48.13 -26.30 -27.67
CA ARG A 822 -47.60 -27.64 -27.90
C ARG A 822 -46.81 -28.06 -26.67
N LEU A 823 -47.52 -28.09 -25.55
CA LEU A 823 -47.15 -28.97 -24.44
C LEU A 823 -47.51 -30.40 -24.88
N VAL A 824 -46.57 -31.32 -24.67
CA VAL A 824 -46.75 -32.79 -24.79
C VAL A 824 -46.94 -33.35 -26.22
N SER A 825 -45.83 -33.52 -26.96
CA SER A 825 -45.70 -34.67 -27.90
C SER A 825 -44.31 -34.83 -28.54
N ARG A 826 -43.38 -33.88 -28.39
CA ARG A 826 -42.01 -34.05 -28.93
C ARG A 826 -41.00 -34.69 -27.97
N LEU A 827 -41.18 -34.59 -26.66
CA LEU A 827 -40.38 -35.34 -25.68
C LEU A 827 -40.76 -36.82 -25.60
N ALA A 828 -42.03 -37.19 -25.82
CA ALA A 828 -42.45 -38.59 -25.86
C ALA A 828 -41.95 -39.34 -27.12
N ARG A 829 -41.78 -38.66 -28.25
CA ARG A 829 -41.19 -39.27 -29.47
C ARG A 829 -39.67 -39.33 -29.44
N ALA A 830 -38.99 -38.38 -28.79
CA ALA A 830 -37.54 -38.44 -28.59
C ALA A 830 -37.15 -39.56 -27.60
N LEU A 831 -37.93 -39.76 -26.54
CA LEU A 831 -37.70 -40.85 -25.58
C LEU A 831 -38.09 -42.24 -26.11
N ALA A 832 -39.06 -42.33 -27.04
CA ALA A 832 -39.39 -43.59 -27.72
C ALA A 832 -38.42 -43.96 -28.87
N TRP A 833 -37.65 -42.99 -29.40
CA TRP A 833 -36.57 -43.24 -30.36
C TRP A 833 -35.24 -43.60 -29.69
N LEU A 834 -35.01 -43.13 -28.46
CA LEU A 834 -33.83 -43.51 -27.64
C LEU A 834 -34.00 -44.83 -26.86
N ALA A 835 -35.17 -45.47 -26.94
CA ALA A 835 -35.46 -46.78 -26.34
C ALA A 835 -35.65 -47.91 -27.38
N ARG A 836 -35.24 -47.65 -28.63
CA ARG A 836 -34.91 -48.66 -29.65
C ARG A 836 -33.46 -48.41 -30.06
#